data_AF-A0A1G9AV71-F1
#
_entry.id   AF-A0A1G9AV71-F1
#
_cell.length_a   1.000
_cell.length_b   1.000
_cell.length_c   1.000
_cell.angle_alpha   90.00
_cell.angle_beta   90.00
_cell.angle_gamma   90.00
#
_symmetry.space_group_name_H-M   'P 1'
#
loop_
_entity.id
_entity.type
_entity.pdbx_description
1 polymer ?
#
loop_
_entity_poly.entity_id
_entity_poly.type
_entity_poly.pdbx_seq_one_letter_code
_entity_poly.pdbx_strand_id
1 'polypeptide(L)'
;MSPWTARLPAEDRALSPYTGYSRAHWEAAADGLLDAAWRWATPRGALLDLPGPPSQSGVRSDGLEGYARTFLAAAFRVAGAQGADPYGWLERYAEGLAAGTRTPGRDDAESWPVIRDIHVAGQPMVESASVALGLRLTRPWLWDRLDGDVQDRAEAWLRGALRRVPAPNNWYLFPFTVAGFLEEVGRGDAETARARERGLGLLEGWYRGQGWYADGDGRAFDHYNGWALHLYPVLDAHLSGAGTGVYGQRLREHLAGLGLLFGADGAPVYLGRSLTYRFAAASAVGLGALTGDTPWRPGTSRGLISGALRYFLDRGAVDADGLLTLGWHGPHEATLQRYSGPASPYWASKAFVCLLAPADAPLWTAVEEPAPSGTADRVLPLASPGLLIHGTRADGIVRVHNHGSDHVPPEAGESAAQDDPLYGRQHYSTRTGPTAAGNAPDNHLAVVLDGVRSVRRRIHPLGAGGGEGWGWAASRHRPVFPVGPPTVPGLRVESVTVARGPYELRIHRVLGAPPGARVEQTGWATGPDDGLHTGLRPLYGWDTEGAPEVQRAPQGTAFTRWAEMARLTAGVGAEAGSDADDGSGAGPGRGVYVALAVLSAEPVALDQVVVETAADSEGVRVRWGDGALTRVVFGPVDVTFAEGGGGEGPGAEGLSPGAAR
;
A
#
# COMPACT_ATOMS: atom_id res chain seq x y z
N MET A 1 0.15 30.03 1.25
CA MET A 1 -0.08 29.16 0.08
C MET A 1 1.26 28.80 -0.52
N SER A 2 1.47 27.53 -0.87
CA SER A 2 2.69 27.12 -1.61
C SER A 2 2.67 27.79 -3.00
N PRO A 3 3.84 28.14 -3.59
CA PRO A 3 3.93 28.60 -4.99
C PRO A 3 3.22 27.65 -5.97
N TRP A 4 3.13 26.36 -5.61
CA TRP A 4 2.43 25.34 -6.35
C TRP A 4 0.91 25.54 -6.40
N THR A 5 0.28 25.88 -5.27
CA THR A 5 -1.19 26.02 -5.18
C THR A 5 -1.71 27.17 -6.05
N ALA A 6 -0.88 28.19 -6.31
CA ALA A 6 -1.23 29.32 -7.17
C ALA A 6 -1.27 28.97 -8.67
N ARG A 7 -0.77 27.79 -9.07
CA ARG A 7 -0.79 27.30 -10.46
C ARG A 7 -2.04 26.47 -10.78
N LEU A 8 -2.83 26.10 -9.79
CA LEU A 8 -4.05 25.33 -9.99
C LEU A 8 -5.23 26.26 -10.37
N PRO A 9 -6.19 25.78 -11.19
CA PRO A 9 -7.43 26.50 -11.45
C PRO A 9 -8.23 26.76 -10.17
N ALA A 10 -9.24 27.64 -10.26
CA ALA A 10 -10.20 27.79 -9.18
C ALA A 10 -10.97 26.48 -8.95
N GLU A 11 -11.21 26.15 -7.69
CA GLU A 11 -11.98 24.96 -7.32
C GLU A 11 -13.42 25.03 -7.88
N ASP A 12 -13.88 23.93 -8.46
CA ASP A 12 -15.28 23.77 -8.88
C ASP A 12 -16.04 22.96 -7.83
N ARG A 13 -16.63 23.66 -6.85
CA ARG A 13 -17.39 23.04 -5.76
C ARG A 13 -18.80 22.62 -6.16
N ALA A 14 -19.29 23.02 -7.34
CA ALA A 14 -20.58 22.57 -7.84
C ALA A 14 -20.45 21.18 -8.47
N LEU A 15 -19.41 20.98 -9.29
CA LEU A 15 -19.10 19.69 -9.90
C LEU A 15 -18.39 18.76 -8.91
N SER A 16 -17.43 19.28 -8.15
CA SER A 16 -16.60 18.52 -7.20
C SER A 16 -16.76 19.06 -5.77
N PRO A 17 -17.89 18.78 -5.10
CA PRO A 17 -18.16 19.30 -3.75
C PRO A 17 -17.10 18.94 -2.69
N TYR A 18 -16.41 17.81 -2.79
CA TYR A 18 -15.48 17.33 -1.76
C TYR A 18 -14.05 17.82 -1.98
N THR A 19 -13.54 17.72 -3.20
CA THR A 19 -12.15 18.11 -3.50
C THR A 19 -12.07 19.47 -4.15
N GLY A 20 -13.08 19.89 -4.92
CA GLY A 20 -13.02 21.04 -5.81
C GLY A 20 -12.25 20.75 -7.11
N TYR A 21 -11.67 19.56 -7.25
CA TYR A 21 -10.78 19.24 -8.36
C TYR A 21 -11.56 18.68 -9.54
N SER A 22 -11.21 19.17 -10.73
CA SER A 22 -11.77 18.78 -12.02
C SER A 22 -10.66 18.26 -12.94
N ARG A 23 -11.02 17.85 -14.17
CA ARG A 23 -10.01 17.47 -15.18
C ARG A 23 -8.94 18.55 -15.38
N ALA A 24 -9.32 19.83 -15.35
CA ALA A 24 -8.40 20.95 -15.48
C ALA A 24 -7.35 21.02 -14.36
N HIS A 25 -7.68 20.57 -13.14
CA HIS A 25 -6.72 20.50 -12.04
C HIS A 25 -5.69 19.39 -12.27
N TRP A 26 -6.11 18.25 -12.83
CA TRP A 26 -5.21 17.17 -13.22
C TRP A 26 -4.29 17.58 -14.37
N GLU A 27 -4.82 18.30 -15.37
CA GLU A 27 -4.01 18.87 -16.46
C GLU A 27 -2.99 19.88 -15.92
N ALA A 28 -3.41 20.82 -15.08
CA ALA A 28 -2.52 21.81 -14.47
C ALA A 28 -1.44 21.17 -13.57
N ALA A 29 -1.79 20.10 -12.83
CA ALA A 29 -0.83 19.36 -12.03
C ALA A 29 0.20 18.65 -12.90
N ALA A 30 -0.21 17.99 -13.99
CA ALA A 30 0.72 17.39 -14.94
C ALA A 30 1.64 18.45 -15.57
N ASP A 31 1.06 19.53 -16.08
CA ASP A 31 1.79 20.60 -16.77
C ASP A 31 2.79 21.30 -15.83
N GLY A 32 2.40 21.58 -14.58
CA GLY A 32 3.28 22.19 -13.59
C GLY A 32 4.45 21.28 -13.17
N LEU A 33 4.21 19.97 -13.05
CA LEU A 33 5.24 19.01 -12.62
C LEU A 33 6.26 18.78 -13.74
N LEU A 34 5.79 18.79 -14.99
CA LEU A 34 6.62 18.74 -16.18
C LEU A 34 7.46 20.01 -16.32
N ASP A 35 6.85 21.19 -16.21
CA ASP A 35 7.53 22.48 -16.26
C ASP A 35 8.67 22.56 -15.23
N ALA A 36 8.42 22.15 -13.99
CA ALA A 36 9.42 22.13 -12.93
C ALA A 36 10.58 21.16 -13.24
N ALA A 37 10.27 19.93 -13.66
CA ALA A 37 11.28 18.89 -13.94
C ALA A 37 12.17 19.24 -15.14
N TRP A 38 11.60 19.81 -16.20
CA TRP A 38 12.33 20.13 -17.42
C TRP A 38 13.37 21.25 -17.27
N ARG A 39 13.36 22.00 -16.17
CA ARG A 39 14.43 22.98 -15.85
C ARG A 39 15.77 22.32 -15.52
N TRP A 40 15.76 21.01 -15.25
CA TRP A 40 16.92 20.21 -14.88
C TRP A 40 17.36 19.28 -16.02
N ALA A 41 16.89 19.54 -17.24
CA ALA A 41 17.26 18.78 -18.41
C ALA A 41 18.73 18.97 -18.78
N THR A 42 19.37 17.89 -19.27
CA THR A 42 20.65 17.98 -19.97
C THR A 42 20.52 18.85 -21.23
N PRO A 43 21.63 19.32 -21.84
CA PRO A 43 21.57 20.22 -23.01
C PRO A 43 20.65 19.77 -24.14
N ARG A 44 20.50 18.46 -24.36
CA ARG A 44 19.59 17.86 -25.33
C ARG A 44 18.41 17.11 -24.72
N GLY A 45 18.24 17.18 -23.41
CA GLY A 45 17.09 16.62 -22.71
C GLY A 45 17.04 15.10 -22.66
N ALA A 46 18.18 14.40 -22.82
CA ALA A 46 18.21 12.95 -22.68
C ALA A 46 18.06 12.51 -21.22
N LEU A 47 18.51 13.31 -20.26
CA LEU A 47 18.40 13.04 -18.83
C LEU A 47 17.78 14.28 -18.14
N LEU A 48 17.04 14.06 -17.05
CA LEU A 48 16.61 15.13 -16.15
C LEU A 48 17.28 14.94 -14.78
N ASP A 49 18.33 15.72 -14.53
CA ASP A 49 19.19 15.60 -13.34
C ASP A 49 18.59 16.39 -12.16
N LEU A 50 17.47 15.89 -11.62
CA LEU A 50 16.77 16.53 -10.51
C LEU A 50 17.67 16.59 -9.24
N PRO A 51 17.57 17.67 -8.43
CA PRO A 51 18.38 17.85 -7.23
C PRO A 51 18.03 16.84 -6.13
N GLY A 52 19.04 16.30 -5.46
CA GLY A 52 18.85 15.42 -4.30
C GLY A 52 19.95 14.35 -4.18
N PRO A 53 19.90 13.52 -3.12
CA PRO A 53 20.82 12.40 -2.97
C PRO A 53 20.59 11.35 -4.07
N PRO A 54 21.64 10.83 -4.72
CA PRO A 54 21.50 9.81 -5.75
C PRO A 54 21.06 8.47 -5.15
N SER A 55 20.36 7.67 -5.96
CA SER A 55 20.05 6.28 -5.62
C SER A 55 21.30 5.40 -5.68
N GLN A 56 21.18 4.14 -5.23
CA GLN A 56 22.22 3.13 -5.44
C GLN A 56 22.59 2.91 -6.92
N SER A 57 21.73 3.30 -7.87
CA SER A 57 21.93 3.13 -9.31
C SER A 57 22.78 4.25 -9.92
N GLY A 58 23.02 5.31 -9.15
CA GLY A 58 23.87 6.44 -9.51
C GLY A 58 23.17 7.50 -10.37
N VAL A 59 23.77 8.69 -10.37
CA VAL A 59 23.22 9.94 -10.94
C VAL A 59 22.70 9.76 -12.37
N ARG A 60 23.44 9.05 -13.23
CA ARG A 60 23.04 8.85 -14.62
C ARG A 60 21.77 8.01 -14.78
N SER A 61 21.62 6.97 -13.95
CA SER A 61 20.39 6.17 -13.93
C SER A 61 19.24 7.01 -13.39
N ASP A 62 19.50 7.85 -12.39
CA ASP A 62 18.50 8.76 -11.81
C ASP A 62 18.07 9.84 -12.81
N GLY A 63 18.96 10.29 -13.69
CA GLY A 63 18.66 11.22 -14.78
C GLY A 63 17.77 10.60 -15.87
N LEU A 64 18.03 9.34 -16.25
CA LEU A 64 17.15 8.57 -17.13
C LEU A 64 15.80 8.33 -16.46
N GLU A 65 15.80 8.08 -15.16
CA GLU A 65 14.60 7.97 -14.35
C GLU A 65 13.76 9.25 -14.40
N GLY A 66 14.40 10.42 -14.29
CA GLY A 66 13.77 11.73 -14.49
C GLY A 66 13.12 11.87 -15.86
N TYR A 67 13.85 11.56 -16.93
CA TYR A 67 13.31 11.55 -18.30
C TYR A 67 12.10 10.62 -18.42
N ALA A 68 12.26 9.35 -18.04
CA ALA A 68 11.27 8.32 -18.34
C ALA A 68 9.99 8.46 -17.50
N ARG A 69 10.11 8.82 -16.22
CA ARG A 69 8.94 8.95 -15.32
C ARG A 69 8.16 10.24 -15.60
N THR A 70 8.81 11.31 -15.99
CA THR A 70 8.12 12.54 -16.44
C THR A 70 7.49 12.35 -17.82
N PHE A 71 8.13 11.57 -18.71
CA PHE A 71 7.56 11.28 -20.02
C PHE A 71 6.20 10.60 -19.92
N LEU A 72 5.96 9.76 -18.90
CA LEU A 72 4.63 9.20 -18.65
C LEU A 72 3.56 10.29 -18.41
N ALA A 73 3.85 11.31 -17.59
CA ALA A 73 2.91 12.39 -17.35
C ALA A 73 2.60 13.16 -18.65
N ALA A 74 3.64 13.49 -19.43
CA ALA A 74 3.48 14.15 -20.72
C ALA A 74 2.67 13.28 -21.70
N ALA A 75 2.97 11.99 -21.78
CA ALA A 75 2.29 11.06 -22.68
C ALA A 75 0.80 10.92 -22.34
N PHE A 76 0.44 10.71 -21.07
CA PHE A 76 -0.97 10.68 -20.66
C PHE A 76 -1.68 12.01 -20.93
N ARG A 77 -1.02 13.13 -20.65
CA ARG A 77 -1.55 14.48 -20.83
C ARG A 77 -1.82 14.82 -22.29
N VAL A 78 -0.91 14.47 -23.20
CA VAL A 78 -1.03 14.75 -24.64
C VAL A 78 -1.97 13.75 -25.32
N ALA A 79 -1.88 12.46 -25.00
CA ALA A 79 -2.80 11.46 -25.54
C ALA A 79 -4.24 11.73 -25.11
N GLY A 80 -4.47 12.07 -23.84
CA GLY A 80 -5.76 12.48 -23.32
C GLY A 80 -6.33 13.77 -23.94
N ALA A 81 -5.47 14.57 -24.57
CA ALA A 81 -5.85 15.77 -25.32
C ALA A 81 -5.78 15.57 -26.84
N GLN A 82 -5.78 14.30 -27.31
CA GLN A 82 -5.80 13.94 -28.73
C GLN A 82 -4.66 14.60 -29.53
N GLY A 83 -3.47 14.70 -28.92
CA GLY A 83 -2.28 15.26 -29.55
C GLY A 83 -2.09 16.76 -29.36
N ALA A 84 -3.01 17.45 -28.69
CA ALA A 84 -2.80 18.83 -28.33
C ALA A 84 -1.66 18.94 -27.29
N ASP A 85 -0.56 19.56 -27.70
CA ASP A 85 0.67 19.73 -26.92
C ASP A 85 1.04 21.23 -26.83
N PRO A 86 0.33 22.01 -25.99
CA PRO A 86 0.48 23.47 -25.96
C PRO A 86 1.86 23.95 -25.48
N TYR A 87 2.64 23.09 -24.83
CA TYR A 87 3.97 23.41 -24.29
C TYR A 87 5.11 22.76 -25.11
N GLY A 88 4.78 22.02 -26.16
CA GLY A 88 5.76 21.35 -27.03
C GLY A 88 6.57 20.28 -26.30
N TRP A 89 5.96 19.54 -25.37
CA TRP A 89 6.64 18.48 -24.63
C TRP A 89 7.17 17.37 -25.54
N LEU A 90 6.38 16.93 -26.53
CA LEU A 90 6.74 15.79 -27.38
C LEU A 90 8.01 16.04 -28.21
N GLU A 91 8.22 17.28 -28.67
CA GLU A 91 9.45 17.65 -29.39
C GLU A 91 10.69 17.53 -28.49
N ARG A 92 10.58 17.96 -27.22
CA ARG A 92 11.68 17.84 -26.25
C ARG A 92 12.00 16.38 -25.94
N TYR A 93 10.97 15.56 -25.74
CA TYR A 93 11.15 14.12 -25.52
C TYR A 93 11.72 13.43 -26.78
N ALA A 94 11.31 13.82 -27.98
CA ALA A 94 11.88 13.28 -29.22
C ALA A 94 13.39 13.57 -29.34
N GLU A 95 13.82 14.80 -29.04
CA GLU A 95 15.23 15.21 -29.06
C GLU A 95 16.06 14.48 -27.99
N GLY A 96 15.49 14.32 -26.79
CA GLY A 96 16.08 13.56 -25.69
C GLY A 96 16.23 12.07 -26.00
N LEU A 97 15.20 11.44 -26.57
CA LEU A 97 15.26 10.05 -27.05
C LEU A 97 16.37 9.87 -28.10
N ALA A 98 16.44 10.77 -29.08
CA ALA A 98 17.44 10.72 -30.15
C ALA A 98 18.87 10.90 -29.61
N ALA A 99 19.04 11.76 -28.60
CA ALA A 99 20.32 11.98 -27.92
C ALA A 99 20.73 10.78 -27.06
N GLY A 100 19.84 10.31 -26.19
CA GLY A 100 20.10 9.24 -25.24
C GLY A 100 20.40 7.90 -25.88
N THR A 101 19.72 7.60 -26.99
CA THR A 101 19.88 6.33 -27.71
C THR A 101 21.05 6.34 -28.71
N ARG A 102 21.74 7.47 -28.90
CA ARG A 102 22.83 7.59 -29.89
C ARG A 102 24.02 6.70 -29.57
N THR A 103 24.51 6.73 -28.33
CA THR A 103 25.68 5.95 -27.88
C THR A 103 25.50 5.38 -26.47
N PRO A 104 24.49 4.51 -26.22
CA PRO A 104 24.20 4.04 -24.87
C PRO A 104 25.43 3.45 -24.15
N GLY A 105 25.62 3.83 -22.90
CA GLY A 105 26.73 3.41 -22.05
C GLY A 105 28.03 4.21 -22.21
N ARG A 106 28.16 5.10 -23.21
CA ARG A 106 29.29 6.01 -23.35
C ARG A 106 29.30 7.02 -22.21
N ASP A 107 30.43 7.25 -21.54
CA ASP A 107 30.52 8.27 -20.47
C ASP A 107 30.47 9.70 -21.06
N ASP A 108 29.27 10.28 -21.11
CA ASP A 108 28.98 11.63 -21.58
C ASP A 108 27.66 12.13 -20.98
N ALA A 109 27.33 13.40 -21.24
CA ALA A 109 26.19 14.08 -20.63
C ALA A 109 24.81 13.63 -21.14
N GLU A 110 24.73 12.87 -22.23
CA GLU A 110 23.43 12.59 -22.89
C GLU A 110 23.11 11.11 -22.99
N SER A 111 24.11 10.25 -23.19
CA SER A 111 23.81 8.86 -23.53
C SER A 111 23.10 8.14 -22.39
N TRP A 112 22.19 7.24 -22.73
CA TRP A 112 21.49 6.46 -21.71
C TRP A 112 22.36 5.31 -21.18
N PRO A 113 22.20 4.92 -19.92
CA PRO A 113 22.72 3.65 -19.44
C PRO A 113 22.24 2.47 -20.29
N VAL A 114 23.07 1.44 -20.44
CA VAL A 114 22.64 0.19 -21.06
C VAL A 114 21.76 -0.61 -20.10
N ILE A 115 20.75 -1.30 -20.62
CA ILE A 115 19.92 -2.20 -19.81
C ILE A 115 20.74 -3.45 -19.46
N ARG A 116 20.78 -3.79 -18.18
CA ARG A 116 21.53 -4.92 -17.60
C ARG A 116 20.63 -5.77 -16.72
N ASP A 117 21.16 -6.92 -16.27
CA ASP A 117 20.46 -7.78 -15.31
C ASP A 117 20.32 -7.06 -13.96
N ILE A 118 19.28 -7.41 -13.19
CA ILE A 118 19.00 -6.84 -11.87
C ILE A 118 20.25 -6.81 -10.95
N HIS A 119 21.11 -7.82 -11.01
CA HIS A 119 22.29 -7.94 -10.16
C HIS A 119 23.48 -7.05 -10.57
N VAL A 120 23.42 -6.39 -11.74
CA VAL A 120 24.53 -5.59 -12.29
C VAL A 120 24.02 -4.26 -12.84
N ALA A 121 23.41 -3.45 -11.96
CA ALA A 121 22.81 -2.15 -12.29
C ALA A 121 21.65 -2.25 -13.31
N GLY A 122 20.68 -3.12 -13.01
CA GLY A 122 19.53 -3.37 -13.89
C GLY A 122 18.41 -2.32 -13.86
N GLN A 123 18.57 -1.23 -13.10
CA GLN A 123 17.54 -0.19 -12.95
C GLN A 123 16.97 0.28 -14.31
N PRO A 124 17.76 0.61 -15.36
CA PRO A 124 17.23 1.09 -16.65
C PRO A 124 16.15 0.22 -17.32
N MET A 125 16.01 -1.05 -16.92
CA MET A 125 14.89 -1.91 -17.32
C MET A 125 13.53 -1.37 -16.86
N VAL A 126 13.47 -0.75 -15.69
CA VAL A 126 12.26 -0.13 -15.12
C VAL A 126 11.84 1.06 -15.96
N GLU A 127 12.81 1.93 -16.29
CA GLU A 127 12.60 3.14 -17.08
C GLU A 127 12.23 2.81 -18.53
N SER A 128 12.77 1.72 -19.10
CA SER A 128 12.44 1.32 -20.49
C SER A 128 10.96 1.02 -20.70
N ALA A 129 10.26 0.48 -19.69
CA ALA A 129 8.82 0.29 -19.73
C ALA A 129 8.05 1.62 -19.75
N SER A 130 8.56 2.63 -19.03
CA SER A 130 7.96 3.97 -19.02
C SER A 130 8.17 4.68 -20.36
N VAL A 131 9.37 4.56 -20.95
CA VAL A 131 9.67 5.04 -22.30
C VAL A 131 8.78 4.35 -23.34
N ALA A 132 8.72 3.02 -23.34
CA ALA A 132 7.90 2.25 -24.29
C ALA A 132 6.41 2.60 -24.18
N LEU A 133 5.88 2.73 -22.96
CA LEU A 133 4.49 3.13 -22.76
C LEU A 133 4.23 4.57 -23.23
N GLY A 134 5.14 5.50 -22.95
CA GLY A 134 5.02 6.88 -23.44
C GLY A 134 5.04 6.96 -24.96
N LEU A 135 5.95 6.23 -25.62
CA LEU A 135 6.02 6.12 -27.08
C LEU A 135 4.75 5.52 -27.67
N ARG A 136 4.21 4.48 -27.04
CA ARG A 136 2.97 3.81 -27.46
C ARG A 136 1.78 4.77 -27.40
N LEU A 137 1.60 5.43 -26.25
CA LEU A 137 0.50 6.39 -26.03
C LEU A 137 0.56 7.59 -26.98
N THR A 138 1.76 8.01 -27.37
CA THR A 138 1.98 9.20 -28.21
C THR A 138 2.32 8.88 -29.65
N ARG A 139 2.19 7.61 -30.06
CA ARG A 139 2.71 7.09 -31.33
C ARG A 139 2.41 7.98 -32.55
N PRO A 140 1.17 8.42 -32.82
CA PRO A 140 0.85 9.21 -34.02
C PRO A 140 1.51 10.61 -34.03
N TRP A 141 1.89 11.12 -32.86
CA TRP A 141 2.43 12.47 -32.68
C TRP A 141 3.94 12.49 -32.41
N LEU A 142 4.52 11.36 -32.00
CA LEU A 142 5.95 11.25 -31.69
C LEU A 142 6.60 10.12 -32.50
N TRP A 143 6.36 8.85 -32.15
CA TRP A 143 7.09 7.71 -32.74
C TRP A 143 7.03 7.68 -34.27
N ASP A 144 5.83 7.81 -34.86
CA ASP A 144 5.63 7.74 -36.31
C ASP A 144 6.26 8.94 -37.06
N ARG A 145 6.69 9.98 -36.33
CA ARG A 145 7.35 11.19 -36.87
C ARG A 145 8.86 11.23 -36.66
N LEU A 146 9.41 10.28 -35.90
CA LEU A 146 10.86 10.16 -35.72
C LEU A 146 11.52 9.68 -37.01
N ASP A 147 12.76 10.13 -37.24
CA ASP A 147 13.59 9.59 -38.29
C ASP A 147 13.82 8.08 -38.08
N GLY A 148 13.90 7.32 -39.18
CA GLY A 148 14.03 5.86 -39.12
C GLY A 148 15.26 5.39 -38.35
N ASP A 149 16.37 6.12 -38.41
CA ASP A 149 17.59 5.80 -37.66
C ASP A 149 17.42 6.01 -36.14
N VAL A 150 16.61 6.99 -35.72
CA VAL A 150 16.24 7.20 -34.31
C VAL A 150 15.34 6.06 -33.84
N GLN A 151 14.35 5.66 -34.63
CA GLN A 151 13.49 4.52 -34.32
C GLN A 151 14.30 3.23 -34.14
N ASP A 152 15.25 2.96 -35.04
CA ASP A 152 16.10 1.77 -34.98
C ASP A 152 16.98 1.75 -33.71
N ARG A 153 17.56 2.89 -33.33
CA ARG A 153 18.35 3.00 -32.09
C ARG A 153 17.50 2.86 -30.83
N ALA A 154 16.30 3.44 -30.82
CA ALA A 154 15.37 3.32 -29.72
C ALA A 154 14.90 1.87 -29.54
N GLU A 155 14.55 1.18 -30.62
CA GLU A 155 14.27 -0.27 -30.58
C GLU A 155 15.47 -1.04 -30.01
N ALA A 156 16.67 -0.80 -30.51
CA ALA A 156 17.87 -1.51 -30.08
C ALA A 156 18.12 -1.37 -28.57
N TRP A 157 17.91 -0.16 -28.02
CA TRP A 157 18.00 0.07 -26.57
C TRP A 157 16.88 -0.65 -25.80
N LEU A 158 15.63 -0.53 -26.24
CA LEU A 158 14.46 -1.15 -25.61
C LEU A 158 14.56 -2.68 -25.57
N ARG A 159 15.06 -3.31 -26.62
CA ARG A 159 15.30 -4.76 -26.68
C ARG A 159 16.26 -5.27 -25.61
N GLY A 160 17.06 -4.39 -25.00
CA GLY A 160 17.83 -4.71 -23.81
C GLY A 160 16.97 -5.30 -22.68
N ALA A 161 15.74 -4.82 -22.49
CA ALA A 161 14.83 -5.33 -21.47
C ALA A 161 14.39 -6.78 -21.74
N LEU A 162 14.23 -7.17 -23.02
CA LEU A 162 13.80 -8.52 -23.41
C LEU A 162 14.91 -9.57 -23.18
N ARG A 163 16.17 -9.13 -23.13
CA ARG A 163 17.37 -9.99 -23.15
C ARG A 163 18.14 -9.99 -21.82
N ARG A 164 17.56 -9.40 -20.76
CA ARG A 164 18.16 -9.31 -19.43
C ARG A 164 17.23 -9.90 -18.38
N VAL A 165 17.81 -10.33 -17.27
CA VAL A 165 17.10 -10.97 -16.16
C VAL A 165 16.49 -9.91 -15.25
N PRO A 166 15.14 -9.82 -15.18
CA PRO A 166 14.44 -8.94 -14.25
C PRO A 166 14.48 -9.50 -12.82
N ALA A 167 14.12 -8.68 -11.82
CA ALA A 167 13.82 -9.20 -10.49
C ALA A 167 12.58 -10.14 -10.55
N PRO A 168 12.50 -11.18 -9.68
CA PRO A 168 11.40 -12.15 -9.66
C PRO A 168 10.11 -11.59 -9.02
N ASN A 169 9.59 -10.50 -9.59
CA ASN A 169 8.40 -9.78 -9.13
C ASN A 169 7.84 -8.96 -10.31
N ASN A 170 7.06 -7.89 -10.04
CA ASN A 170 6.51 -6.97 -11.04
C ASN A 170 7.47 -6.50 -12.15
N TRP A 171 8.80 -6.61 -11.95
CA TRP A 171 9.79 -6.34 -12.99
C TRP A 171 9.60 -7.13 -14.27
N TYR A 172 8.98 -8.31 -14.25
CA TYR A 172 8.63 -9.04 -15.46
C TYR A 172 7.54 -8.38 -16.32
N LEU A 173 6.81 -7.40 -15.78
CA LEU A 173 5.85 -6.60 -16.54
C LEU A 173 6.53 -5.47 -17.33
N PHE A 174 7.80 -5.16 -17.05
CA PHE A 174 8.57 -4.18 -17.83
C PHE A 174 8.91 -4.67 -19.25
N PRO A 175 9.56 -5.85 -19.44
CA PRO A 175 9.76 -6.40 -20.78
C PRO A 175 8.43 -6.75 -21.46
N PHE A 176 7.37 -7.13 -20.73
CA PHE A 176 6.02 -7.28 -21.27
C PHE A 176 5.53 -5.98 -21.93
N THR A 177 5.69 -4.84 -21.25
CA THR A 177 5.27 -3.52 -21.74
C THR A 177 6.08 -3.09 -22.97
N VAL A 178 7.41 -3.31 -22.92
CA VAL A 178 8.29 -3.06 -24.06
C VAL A 178 7.90 -3.90 -25.27
N ALA A 179 7.66 -5.20 -25.07
CA ALA A 179 7.23 -6.10 -26.13
C ALA A 179 5.90 -5.67 -26.75
N GLY A 180 4.92 -5.26 -25.94
CA GLY A 180 3.64 -4.75 -26.45
C GLY A 180 3.77 -3.52 -27.33
N PHE A 181 4.65 -2.58 -26.98
CA PHE A 181 4.96 -1.44 -27.85
C PHE A 181 5.61 -1.88 -29.16
N LEU A 182 6.65 -2.72 -29.09
CA LEU A 182 7.39 -3.18 -30.29
C LEU A 182 6.47 -3.94 -31.26
N GLU A 183 5.59 -4.79 -30.75
CA GLU A 183 4.59 -5.49 -31.57
C GLU A 183 3.62 -4.52 -32.26
N GLU A 184 3.13 -3.50 -31.55
CA GLU A 184 2.17 -2.53 -32.10
C GLU A 184 2.78 -1.69 -33.23
N VAL A 185 4.07 -1.36 -33.16
CA VAL A 185 4.78 -0.59 -34.20
C VAL A 185 5.35 -1.47 -35.32
N GLY A 186 4.96 -2.75 -35.39
CA GLY A 186 5.38 -3.67 -36.44
C GLY A 186 6.80 -4.21 -36.31
N ARG A 187 7.40 -4.07 -35.12
CA ARG A 187 8.75 -4.56 -34.75
C ARG A 187 8.67 -5.77 -33.80
N GLY A 188 7.56 -6.51 -33.84
CA GLY A 188 7.32 -7.72 -33.05
C GLY A 188 7.97 -8.97 -33.65
N ASP A 189 8.38 -9.91 -32.79
CA ASP A 189 9.01 -11.18 -33.16
C ASP A 189 8.86 -12.26 -32.06
N ALA A 190 9.65 -13.33 -32.15
CA ALA A 190 9.63 -14.40 -31.15
C ALA A 190 10.15 -13.96 -29.77
N GLU A 191 11.04 -12.96 -29.67
CA GLU A 191 11.50 -12.42 -28.38
C GLU A 191 10.38 -11.64 -27.69
N THR A 192 9.64 -10.81 -28.45
CA THR A 192 8.51 -10.05 -27.90
C THR A 192 7.40 -10.98 -27.43
N ALA A 193 7.02 -11.96 -28.25
CA ALA A 193 5.99 -12.95 -27.91
C ALA A 193 6.36 -13.70 -26.62
N ARG A 194 7.62 -14.14 -26.48
CA ARG A 194 8.10 -14.85 -25.29
C ARG A 194 8.10 -13.97 -24.04
N ALA A 195 8.44 -12.69 -24.17
CA ALA A 195 8.38 -11.75 -23.05
C ALA A 195 6.93 -11.54 -22.58
N ARG A 196 5.99 -11.45 -23.52
CA ARG A 196 4.56 -11.30 -23.21
C ARG A 196 4.00 -12.54 -22.51
N GLU A 197 4.25 -13.72 -23.07
CA GLU A 197 3.85 -15.01 -22.50
C GLU A 197 4.39 -15.17 -21.07
N ARG A 198 5.68 -14.87 -20.86
CA ARG A 198 6.32 -14.96 -19.55
C ARG A 198 5.72 -14.00 -18.52
N GLY A 199 5.52 -12.74 -18.90
CA GLY A 199 4.95 -11.73 -18.01
C GLY A 199 3.56 -12.10 -17.53
N LEU A 200 2.68 -12.51 -18.45
CA LEU A 200 1.32 -12.94 -18.11
C LEU A 200 1.31 -14.29 -17.37
N GLY A 201 2.15 -15.25 -17.76
CA GLY A 201 2.24 -16.55 -17.09
C GLY A 201 2.68 -16.44 -15.63
N LEU A 202 3.63 -15.55 -15.31
CA LEU A 202 4.01 -15.27 -13.92
C LEU A 202 2.90 -14.57 -13.14
N LEU A 203 2.21 -13.62 -13.77
CA LEU A 203 1.08 -12.92 -13.16
C LEU A 203 -0.03 -13.89 -12.72
N GLU A 204 -0.30 -14.94 -13.51
CA GLU A 204 -1.23 -16.01 -13.11
C GLU A 204 -0.75 -16.76 -11.86
N GLY A 205 0.55 -17.08 -11.76
CA GLY A 205 1.14 -17.73 -10.59
C GLY A 205 1.13 -16.84 -9.34
N TRP A 206 1.05 -15.53 -9.52
CA TRP A 206 1.00 -14.54 -8.44
C TRP A 206 -0.42 -14.20 -7.99
N TYR A 207 -1.45 -14.57 -8.74
CA TYR A 207 -2.83 -14.30 -8.34
C TYR A 207 -3.18 -15.09 -7.06
N ARG A 208 -3.85 -14.43 -6.11
CA ARG A 208 -4.25 -15.01 -4.82
C ARG A 208 -5.75 -14.99 -4.58
N GLY A 209 -6.53 -14.40 -5.50
CA GLY A 209 -7.97 -14.21 -5.37
C GLY A 209 -8.34 -12.80 -4.90
N GLN A 210 -9.63 -12.47 -4.99
CA GLN A 210 -10.18 -11.16 -4.60
C GLN A 210 -9.50 -9.98 -5.31
N GLY A 211 -9.02 -10.17 -6.55
CA GLY A 211 -8.26 -9.16 -7.28
C GLY A 211 -6.82 -8.91 -6.78
N TRP A 212 -6.31 -9.64 -5.78
CA TRP A 212 -4.96 -9.44 -5.25
C TRP A 212 -3.93 -10.36 -5.87
N TYR A 213 -2.77 -9.78 -6.18
CA TYR A 213 -1.57 -10.47 -6.61
C TYR A 213 -0.48 -10.33 -5.53
N ALA A 214 0.25 -11.41 -5.27
CA ALA A 214 1.52 -11.30 -4.55
C ALA A 214 2.57 -10.71 -5.49
N ASP A 215 3.39 -9.77 -5.04
CA ASP A 215 4.46 -9.20 -5.87
C ASP A 215 5.69 -10.12 -5.87
N GLY A 216 5.63 -11.19 -6.66
CA GLY A 216 6.58 -12.30 -6.64
C GLY A 216 6.07 -13.51 -5.86
N ASP A 217 6.94 -14.50 -5.65
CA ASP A 217 6.54 -15.81 -5.09
C ASP A 217 6.29 -15.79 -3.57
N GLY A 218 6.62 -14.69 -2.90
CA GLY A 218 6.32 -14.46 -1.49
C GLY A 218 4.86 -14.06 -1.22
N ARG A 219 4.66 -13.27 -0.17
CA ARG A 219 3.35 -12.68 0.19
C ARG A 219 3.42 -11.16 0.33
N ALA A 220 4.14 -10.50 -0.57
CA ALA A 220 4.21 -9.04 -0.57
C ALA A 220 2.92 -8.46 -1.21
N PHE A 221 2.08 -7.82 -0.39
CA PHE A 221 0.89 -7.08 -0.85
C PHE A 221 1.03 -5.62 -0.48
N ASP A 222 1.04 -4.76 -1.49
CA ASP A 222 1.08 -3.31 -1.34
C ASP A 222 0.48 -2.62 -2.58
N HIS A 223 0.68 -1.30 -2.69
CA HIS A 223 0.17 -0.48 -3.77
C HIS A 223 0.74 -0.80 -5.17
N TYR A 224 1.79 -1.64 -5.31
CA TYR A 224 2.21 -2.20 -6.60
C TYR A 224 1.13 -3.07 -7.25
N ASN A 225 0.17 -3.60 -6.47
CA ASN A 225 -1.02 -4.20 -7.06
C ASN A 225 -1.68 -3.23 -8.04
N GLY A 226 -1.97 -2.01 -7.59
CA GLY A 226 -2.68 -1.02 -8.40
C GLY A 226 -1.82 -0.46 -9.54
N TRP A 227 -0.64 0.09 -9.24
CA TRP A 227 0.16 0.85 -10.22
C TRP A 227 1.11 0.01 -11.07
N ALA A 228 1.16 -1.31 -10.88
CA ALA A 228 1.97 -2.20 -11.72
C ALA A 228 1.20 -3.46 -12.13
N LEU A 229 0.83 -4.31 -11.17
CA LEU A 229 0.30 -5.65 -11.45
C LEU A 229 -1.05 -5.61 -12.17
N HIS A 230 -1.89 -4.62 -11.85
CA HIS A 230 -3.11 -4.31 -12.62
C HIS A 230 -2.85 -3.36 -13.78
N LEU A 231 -2.07 -2.30 -13.55
CA LEU A 231 -1.88 -1.22 -14.52
C LEU A 231 -1.41 -1.73 -15.90
N TYR A 232 -0.31 -2.47 -15.93
CA TYR A 232 0.31 -2.87 -17.20
C TYR A 232 -0.57 -3.80 -18.05
N PRO A 233 -1.08 -4.95 -17.57
CA PRO A 233 -1.86 -5.85 -18.40
C PRO A 233 -3.21 -5.25 -18.83
N VAL A 234 -3.89 -4.51 -17.96
CA VAL A 234 -5.20 -3.92 -18.29
C VAL A 234 -5.05 -2.75 -19.27
N LEU A 235 -4.05 -1.89 -19.08
CA LEU A 235 -3.78 -0.80 -20.02
C LEU A 235 -3.31 -1.33 -21.38
N ASP A 236 -2.48 -2.37 -21.42
CA ASP A 236 -2.08 -3.03 -22.67
C ASP A 236 -3.28 -3.59 -23.45
N ALA A 237 -4.21 -4.26 -22.75
CA ALA A 237 -5.43 -4.78 -23.35
C ALA A 237 -6.37 -3.66 -23.84
N HIS A 238 -6.44 -2.55 -23.10
CA HIS A 238 -7.21 -1.37 -23.51
C HIS A 238 -6.63 -0.72 -24.77
N LEU A 239 -5.32 -0.47 -24.81
CA LEU A 239 -4.64 0.17 -25.94
C LEU A 239 -4.64 -0.68 -27.21
N SER A 240 -4.61 -2.01 -27.08
CA SER A 240 -4.69 -2.93 -28.23
C SER A 240 -6.12 -3.12 -28.77
N GLY A 241 -7.15 -2.62 -28.08
CA GLY A 241 -8.55 -2.85 -28.45
C GLY A 241 -9.03 -4.28 -28.24
N ALA A 242 -8.25 -5.14 -27.56
CA ALA A 242 -8.56 -6.56 -27.37
C ALA A 242 -9.63 -6.85 -26.30
N GLY A 243 -10.10 -5.82 -25.59
CA GLY A 243 -10.94 -5.97 -24.40
C GLY A 243 -10.12 -6.46 -23.19
N THR A 244 -10.46 -6.01 -21.99
CA THR A 244 -9.65 -6.23 -20.77
C THR A 244 -9.75 -7.65 -20.19
N GLY A 245 -10.79 -8.41 -20.57
CA GLY A 245 -10.95 -9.82 -20.23
C GLY A 245 -10.84 -10.13 -18.74
N VAL A 246 -10.16 -11.23 -18.40
CA VAL A 246 -9.96 -11.68 -17.01
C VAL A 246 -9.22 -10.63 -16.17
N TYR A 247 -8.30 -9.87 -16.76
CA TYR A 247 -7.55 -8.84 -16.03
C TYR A 247 -8.45 -7.66 -15.67
N GLY A 248 -9.40 -7.28 -16.53
CA GLY A 248 -10.44 -6.30 -16.21
C GLY A 248 -11.35 -6.76 -15.08
N GLN A 249 -11.77 -8.03 -15.08
CA GLN A 249 -12.53 -8.60 -13.96
C GLN A 249 -11.76 -8.54 -12.64
N ARG A 250 -10.49 -8.96 -12.65
CA ARG A 250 -9.63 -8.92 -11.45
C ARG A 250 -9.36 -7.49 -10.97
N LEU A 251 -9.24 -6.52 -11.87
CA LEU A 251 -9.15 -5.10 -11.52
C LEU A 251 -10.44 -4.64 -10.80
N ARG A 252 -11.62 -4.96 -11.34
CA ARG A 252 -12.89 -4.62 -10.70
C ARG A 252 -13.01 -5.21 -9.28
N GLU A 253 -12.61 -6.47 -9.11
CA GLU A 253 -12.55 -7.13 -7.78
C GLU A 253 -11.56 -6.43 -6.84
N HIS A 254 -10.37 -6.09 -7.34
CA HIS A 254 -9.34 -5.39 -6.57
C HIS A 254 -9.82 -4.02 -6.09
N LEU A 255 -10.49 -3.26 -6.98
CA LEU A 255 -10.97 -1.91 -6.69
C LEU A 255 -12.05 -1.88 -5.59
N ALA A 256 -12.79 -2.97 -5.38
CA ALA A 256 -13.73 -3.07 -4.26
C ALA A 256 -13.02 -3.01 -2.91
N GLY A 257 -11.84 -3.61 -2.79
CA GLY A 257 -10.97 -3.51 -1.61
C GLY A 257 -10.11 -2.25 -1.60
N LEU A 258 -9.44 -1.93 -2.72
CA LEU A 258 -8.53 -0.78 -2.83
C LEU A 258 -9.24 0.54 -2.55
N GLY A 259 -10.49 0.73 -3.01
CA GLY A 259 -11.26 1.95 -2.74
C GLY A 259 -11.52 2.19 -1.25
N LEU A 260 -11.48 1.13 -0.43
CA LEU A 260 -11.62 1.20 1.02
C LEU A 260 -10.28 1.46 1.73
N LEU A 261 -9.15 1.54 1.01
CA LEU A 261 -7.82 1.88 1.55
C LEU A 261 -7.52 3.38 1.49
N PHE A 262 -8.54 4.22 1.27
CA PHE A 262 -8.43 5.68 1.27
C PHE A 262 -9.24 6.29 2.41
N GLY A 263 -8.62 7.20 3.16
CA GLY A 263 -9.29 8.01 4.16
C GLY A 263 -10.24 9.03 3.53
N ALA A 264 -11.17 9.57 4.31
CA ALA A 264 -12.11 10.57 3.82
C ALA A 264 -11.42 11.86 3.34
N ASP A 265 -10.21 12.12 3.82
CA ASP A 265 -9.35 13.24 3.40
C ASP A 265 -8.49 12.93 2.15
N GLY A 266 -8.67 11.74 1.55
CA GLY A 266 -7.94 11.30 0.35
C GLY A 266 -6.64 10.57 0.62
N ALA A 267 -6.19 10.45 1.88
CA ALA A 267 -4.96 9.75 2.21
C ALA A 267 -5.05 8.25 1.86
N PRO A 268 -4.16 7.68 1.03
CA PRO A 268 -4.01 6.23 0.96
C PRO A 268 -3.37 5.69 2.25
N VAL A 269 -3.72 4.46 2.63
CA VAL A 269 -3.07 3.77 3.77
C VAL A 269 -1.55 3.68 3.53
N TYR A 270 -0.77 3.98 4.57
CA TYR A 270 0.68 3.87 4.57
C TYR A 270 1.11 2.39 4.72
N LEU A 271 0.97 1.60 3.65
CA LEU A 271 1.27 0.16 3.61
C LEU A 271 2.25 -0.17 2.48
N GLY A 272 3.30 -0.93 2.81
CA GLY A 272 4.27 -1.43 1.85
C GLY A 272 5.33 -0.41 1.42
N ARG A 273 6.11 -0.80 0.40
CA ARG A 273 7.27 -0.03 -0.09
C ARG A 273 6.91 1.07 -1.09
N SER A 274 7.89 1.89 -1.42
CA SER A 274 7.81 2.93 -2.46
C SER A 274 6.71 3.97 -2.23
N LEU A 275 6.37 4.24 -0.97
CA LEU A 275 5.32 5.20 -0.61
C LEU A 275 5.65 6.63 -1.03
N THR A 276 6.91 6.93 -1.38
CA THR A 276 7.28 8.21 -2.00
C THR A 276 6.58 8.50 -3.34
N TYR A 277 5.91 7.50 -3.92
CA TYR A 277 5.11 7.63 -5.15
C TYR A 277 3.71 8.18 -4.89
N ARG A 278 3.26 8.26 -3.62
CA ARG A 278 2.11 9.05 -3.17
C ARG A 278 0.81 8.74 -3.94
N PHE A 279 0.35 9.70 -4.77
CA PHE A 279 -0.88 9.62 -5.53
C PHE A 279 -0.82 8.59 -6.67
N ALA A 280 0.34 7.95 -6.92
CA ALA A 280 0.40 6.70 -7.68
C ALA A 280 -0.60 5.66 -7.16
N ALA A 281 -0.89 5.64 -5.86
CA ALA A 281 -1.85 4.70 -5.25
C ALA A 281 -3.24 4.75 -5.92
N ALA A 282 -3.60 5.88 -6.52
CA ALA A 282 -4.86 6.08 -7.23
C ALA A 282 -4.86 5.60 -8.69
N SER A 283 -3.72 5.12 -9.23
CA SER A 283 -3.58 4.78 -10.65
C SER A 283 -4.60 3.72 -11.12
N ALA A 284 -4.83 2.67 -10.31
CA ALA A 284 -5.79 1.63 -10.64
C ALA A 284 -7.24 2.13 -10.63
N VAL A 285 -7.59 3.09 -9.76
CA VAL A 285 -8.91 3.71 -9.75
C VAL A 285 -9.14 4.49 -11.05
N GLY A 286 -8.13 5.27 -11.47
CA GLY A 286 -8.16 5.98 -12.75
C GLY A 286 -8.27 5.02 -13.94
N LEU A 287 -7.52 3.92 -13.92
CA LEU A 287 -7.59 2.90 -14.97
C LEU A 287 -8.94 2.19 -15.02
N GLY A 288 -9.51 1.80 -13.88
CA GLY A 288 -10.83 1.17 -13.83
C GLY A 288 -11.94 2.10 -14.32
N ALA A 289 -11.85 3.40 -14.04
CA ALA A 289 -12.78 4.38 -14.58
C ALA A 289 -12.62 4.57 -16.09
N LEU A 290 -11.38 4.52 -16.61
CA LEU A 290 -11.08 4.58 -18.05
C LEU A 290 -11.63 3.36 -18.80
N THR A 291 -11.42 2.15 -18.28
CA THR A 291 -11.80 0.92 -18.99
C THR A 291 -13.22 0.44 -18.69
N GLY A 292 -13.90 1.03 -17.69
CA GLY A 292 -15.18 0.54 -17.17
C GLY A 292 -15.05 -0.67 -16.23
N ASP A 293 -13.82 -1.06 -15.86
CA ASP A 293 -13.53 -2.13 -14.93
C ASP A 293 -13.45 -1.65 -13.48
N THR A 294 -14.53 -1.02 -13.03
CA THR A 294 -14.65 -0.49 -11.67
C THR A 294 -16.00 -0.87 -11.06
N PRO A 295 -16.06 -1.17 -9.74
CA PRO A 295 -17.33 -1.34 -9.03
C PRO A 295 -17.92 0.02 -8.60
N TRP A 296 -17.14 1.10 -8.70
CA TRP A 296 -17.50 2.41 -8.19
C TRP A 296 -18.22 3.25 -9.23
N ARG A 297 -19.18 4.06 -8.78
CA ARG A 297 -19.79 5.09 -9.62
C ARG A 297 -18.72 6.08 -10.10
N PRO A 298 -18.94 6.75 -11.26
CA PRO A 298 -17.98 7.74 -11.77
C PRO A 298 -17.65 8.84 -10.76
N GLY A 299 -18.64 9.36 -10.02
CA GLY A 299 -18.45 10.36 -8.97
C GLY A 299 -17.56 9.87 -7.81
N THR A 300 -17.73 8.62 -7.38
CA THR A 300 -16.87 8.01 -6.33
C THR A 300 -15.45 7.81 -6.86
N SER A 301 -15.30 7.37 -8.11
CA SER A 301 -13.99 7.21 -8.75
C SER A 301 -13.26 8.56 -8.84
N ARG A 302 -13.95 9.65 -9.19
CA ARG A 302 -13.37 11.00 -9.17
C ARG A 302 -12.97 11.43 -7.77
N GLY A 303 -13.81 11.20 -6.76
CA GLY A 303 -13.52 11.54 -5.37
C GLY A 303 -12.27 10.85 -4.84
N LEU A 304 -12.11 9.56 -5.15
CA LEU A 304 -10.92 8.79 -4.78
C LEU A 304 -9.63 9.33 -5.44
N ILE A 305 -9.61 9.47 -6.77
CA ILE A 305 -8.40 9.94 -7.46
C ILE A 305 -8.06 11.38 -7.06
N SER A 306 -9.05 12.27 -7.04
CA SER A 306 -8.83 13.69 -6.81
C SER A 306 -8.53 13.98 -5.35
N GLY A 307 -9.12 13.20 -4.43
CA GLY A 307 -8.79 13.23 -3.02
C GLY A 307 -7.33 12.88 -2.78
N ALA A 308 -6.83 11.80 -3.40
CA ALA A 308 -5.43 11.41 -3.28
C ALA A 308 -4.47 12.47 -3.84
N LEU A 309 -4.75 13.02 -5.03
CA LEU A 309 -3.93 14.10 -5.59
C LEU A 309 -3.91 15.33 -4.66
N ARG A 310 -5.09 15.82 -4.28
CA ARG A 310 -5.23 16.99 -3.40
C ARG A 310 -4.54 16.79 -2.06
N TYR A 311 -4.73 15.62 -1.44
CA TYR A 311 -4.15 15.28 -0.13
C TYR A 311 -2.65 15.59 -0.06
N PHE A 312 -1.90 15.14 -1.07
CA PHE A 312 -0.45 15.31 -1.14
C PHE A 312 -0.04 16.73 -1.56
N LEU A 313 -0.72 17.32 -2.54
CA LEU A 313 -0.41 18.69 -2.98
C LEU A 313 -0.62 19.71 -1.86
N ASP A 314 -1.64 19.52 -1.02
CA ASP A 314 -1.93 20.40 0.12
C ASP A 314 -0.98 20.19 1.31
N ARG A 315 -0.22 19.09 1.34
CA ARG A 315 0.65 18.69 2.47
C ARG A 315 2.14 18.73 2.16
N GLY A 316 2.55 19.46 1.12
CA GLY A 316 3.96 19.73 0.85
C GLY A 316 4.69 18.67 0.04
N ALA A 317 3.96 17.86 -0.74
CA ALA A 317 4.58 16.87 -1.62
C ALA A 317 5.46 17.50 -2.70
N VAL A 318 5.20 18.77 -2.97
CA VAL A 318 5.92 19.60 -3.93
C VAL A 318 6.72 20.65 -3.18
N ASP A 319 8.02 20.76 -3.48
CA ASP A 319 8.92 21.76 -2.87
C ASP A 319 8.80 23.16 -3.50
N ALA A 320 9.70 24.06 -3.09
CA ALA A 320 9.77 25.42 -3.60
C ALA A 320 10.15 25.49 -5.09
N ASP A 321 10.82 24.46 -5.62
CA ASP A 321 11.13 24.33 -7.04
C ASP A 321 9.98 23.71 -7.83
N GLY A 322 8.88 23.31 -7.19
CA GLY A 322 7.78 22.67 -7.91
C GLY A 322 8.04 21.18 -8.20
N LEU A 323 9.06 20.57 -7.60
CA LEU A 323 9.39 19.16 -7.77
C LEU A 323 8.73 18.30 -6.68
N LEU A 324 8.37 17.07 -7.04
CA LEU A 324 7.95 16.08 -6.04
C LEU A 324 9.13 15.67 -5.16
N THR A 325 8.97 15.78 -3.84
CA THR A 325 10.07 15.55 -2.90
C THR A 325 10.28 14.06 -2.57
N LEU A 326 11.47 13.70 -2.08
CA LEU A 326 11.77 12.35 -1.56
C LEU A 326 11.18 12.14 -0.15
N GLY A 327 10.05 11.44 -0.05
CA GLY A 327 9.38 11.15 1.23
C GLY A 327 7.86 11.02 1.09
N TRP A 328 7.11 11.23 2.18
CA TRP A 328 5.65 11.02 2.19
C TRP A 328 4.86 12.30 1.96
N HIS A 329 4.71 13.15 2.97
CA HIS A 329 4.13 14.48 2.81
C HIS A 329 5.15 15.45 2.24
N GLY A 330 6.34 15.50 2.81
CA GLY A 330 7.51 16.20 2.28
C GLY A 330 8.75 15.31 2.39
N PRO A 331 9.96 15.90 2.47
CA PRO A 331 11.18 15.14 2.71
C PRO A 331 11.10 14.27 3.98
N HIS A 332 11.31 12.96 3.84
CA HIS A 332 11.33 12.01 4.96
C HIS A 332 12.18 10.79 4.62
N GLU A 333 13.41 10.75 5.15
CA GLU A 333 14.44 9.75 4.81
C GLU A 333 14.01 8.31 5.14
N ALA A 334 13.33 8.08 6.27
CA ALA A 334 12.91 6.74 6.67
C ALA A 334 11.82 6.13 5.76
N THR A 335 11.18 6.92 4.87
CA THR A 335 10.28 6.39 3.82
C THR A 335 11.06 5.84 2.63
N LEU A 336 12.33 6.22 2.47
CA LEU A 336 13.09 5.92 1.25
C LEU A 336 13.60 4.49 1.25
N GLN A 337 13.72 3.93 0.04
CA GLN A 337 14.43 2.69 -0.18
C GLN A 337 15.79 2.99 -0.80
N ARG A 338 16.72 2.04 -0.73
CA ARG A 338 18.06 2.16 -1.34
C ARG A 338 18.05 2.54 -2.84
N TYR A 339 16.96 2.23 -3.54
CA TYR A 339 16.75 2.56 -4.95
C TYR A 339 16.04 3.90 -5.17
N SER A 340 15.66 4.62 -4.11
CA SER A 340 15.03 5.94 -4.22
C SER A 340 16.08 6.99 -4.59
N GLY A 341 15.93 7.59 -5.77
CA GLY A 341 16.70 8.74 -6.24
C GLY A 341 15.82 9.97 -6.48
N PRO A 342 16.39 11.12 -6.87
CA PRO A 342 15.66 12.39 -6.95
C PRO A 342 14.40 12.34 -7.83
N ALA A 343 14.42 11.55 -8.90
CA ALA A 343 13.27 11.35 -9.80
C ALA A 343 12.28 10.27 -9.35
N SER A 344 12.58 9.54 -8.28
CA SER A 344 11.73 8.42 -7.85
C SER A 344 10.29 8.81 -7.56
N PRO A 345 10.01 9.95 -6.90
CA PRO A 345 8.66 10.44 -6.67
C PRO A 345 7.81 10.56 -7.94
N TYR A 346 8.40 10.78 -9.11
CA TYR A 346 7.68 10.91 -10.39
C TYR A 346 7.09 9.59 -10.90
N TRP A 347 7.26 8.46 -10.20
CA TRP A 347 6.42 7.28 -10.46
C TRP A 347 4.92 7.59 -10.25
N ALA A 348 4.62 8.65 -9.48
CA ALA A 348 3.31 9.26 -9.35
C ALA A 348 2.65 9.61 -10.71
N SER A 349 3.43 9.79 -11.77
CA SER A 349 2.94 10.04 -13.13
C SER A 349 1.97 8.98 -13.65
N LYS A 350 2.02 7.75 -13.13
CA LYS A 350 1.06 6.69 -13.47
C LYS A 350 -0.39 7.04 -13.14
N ALA A 351 -0.62 7.89 -12.14
CA ALA A 351 -1.96 8.33 -11.78
C ALA A 351 -2.63 9.20 -12.86
N PHE A 352 -1.83 9.84 -13.73
CA PHE A 352 -2.34 10.60 -14.86
C PHE A 352 -2.98 9.72 -15.95
N VAL A 353 -2.95 8.38 -15.81
CA VAL A 353 -3.74 7.47 -16.66
C VAL A 353 -5.22 7.87 -16.74
N CYS A 354 -5.77 8.51 -15.69
CA CYS A 354 -7.13 9.04 -15.71
C CYS A 354 -7.36 10.09 -16.81
N LEU A 355 -6.33 10.85 -17.23
CA LEU A 355 -6.43 11.87 -18.28
C LEU A 355 -6.68 11.28 -19.66
N LEU A 356 -6.44 9.98 -19.86
CA LEU A 356 -6.85 9.29 -21.09
C LEU A 356 -8.37 9.26 -21.28
N ALA A 357 -9.15 9.41 -20.19
CA ALA A 357 -10.59 9.54 -20.31
C ALA A 357 -10.96 10.87 -20.99
N PRO A 358 -11.76 10.85 -22.07
CA PRO A 358 -12.22 12.06 -22.78
C PRO A 358 -12.88 13.07 -21.85
N ALA A 359 -12.80 14.37 -22.18
CA ALA A 359 -13.30 15.43 -21.30
C ALA A 359 -14.81 15.35 -20.98
N ASP A 360 -15.60 14.73 -21.86
CA ASP A 360 -17.03 14.48 -21.71
C ASP A 360 -17.37 13.16 -20.98
N ALA A 361 -16.37 12.33 -20.68
CA ALA A 361 -16.55 11.06 -19.99
C ALA A 361 -17.19 11.26 -18.61
N PRO A 362 -18.05 10.32 -18.13
CA PRO A 362 -18.69 10.40 -16.82
C PRO A 362 -17.73 10.62 -15.65
N LEU A 363 -16.47 10.15 -15.76
CA LEU A 363 -15.42 10.43 -14.76
C LEU A 363 -15.28 11.94 -14.50
N TRP A 364 -15.36 12.76 -15.54
CA TRP A 364 -15.16 14.21 -15.47
C TRP A 364 -16.46 15.01 -15.38
N THR A 365 -17.59 14.44 -15.77
CA THR A 365 -18.88 15.16 -15.87
C THR A 365 -19.91 14.80 -14.80
N ALA A 366 -19.86 13.61 -14.19
CA ALA A 366 -20.72 13.26 -13.05
C ALA A 366 -20.44 14.20 -11.86
N VAL A 367 -21.34 14.38 -10.89
CA VAL A 367 -21.00 15.10 -9.65
C VAL A 367 -20.10 14.21 -8.77
N GLU A 368 -19.12 14.81 -8.10
CA GLU A 368 -18.19 14.09 -7.25
C GLU A 368 -18.93 13.52 -6.03
N GLU A 369 -18.57 12.30 -5.65
CA GLU A 369 -19.10 11.63 -4.48
C GLU A 369 -17.97 11.41 -3.47
N PRO A 370 -18.27 11.29 -2.16
CA PRO A 370 -17.25 11.14 -1.15
C PRO A 370 -16.51 9.80 -1.31
N ALA A 371 -15.30 9.72 -0.77
CA ALA A 371 -14.61 8.44 -0.61
C ALA A 371 -15.49 7.47 0.21
N PRO A 372 -15.44 6.15 -0.05
CA PRO A 372 -16.24 5.17 0.67
C PRO A 372 -16.15 5.29 2.21
N SER A 373 -14.97 5.62 2.74
CA SER A 373 -14.71 5.85 4.16
C SER A 373 -15.51 7.02 4.76
N GLY A 374 -15.96 7.98 3.95
CA GLY A 374 -16.84 9.08 4.40
C GLY A 374 -18.33 8.74 4.38
N THR A 375 -18.73 7.55 3.93
CA THR A 375 -20.15 7.20 3.74
C THR A 375 -20.73 6.30 4.81
N ALA A 376 -19.96 5.31 5.28
CA ALA A 376 -20.39 4.32 6.25
C ALA A 376 -19.17 3.67 6.92
N ASP A 377 -19.36 3.15 8.13
CA ASP A 377 -18.38 2.27 8.76
C ASP A 377 -18.21 1.00 7.91
N ARG A 378 -16.98 0.50 7.82
CA ARG A 378 -16.65 -0.68 7.03
C ARG A 378 -15.65 -1.55 7.76
N VAL A 379 -15.99 -2.83 7.89
CA VAL A 379 -15.04 -3.87 8.28
C VAL A 379 -15.07 -4.95 7.21
N LEU A 380 -13.98 -5.11 6.47
CA LEU A 380 -13.90 -6.02 5.32
C LEU A 380 -12.72 -7.00 5.48
N PRO A 381 -12.98 -8.29 5.71
CA PRO A 381 -11.95 -9.32 5.66
C PRO A 381 -11.56 -9.63 4.22
N LEU A 382 -10.26 -9.56 3.93
CA LEU A 382 -9.66 -10.00 2.68
C LEU A 382 -8.81 -11.24 2.96
N ALA A 383 -9.45 -12.41 2.93
CA ALA A 383 -8.82 -13.69 3.27
C ALA A 383 -7.65 -14.04 2.34
N SER A 384 -7.74 -13.75 1.04
CA SER A 384 -6.71 -14.04 0.06
C SER A 384 -5.36 -13.37 0.37
N PRO A 385 -5.29 -12.04 0.58
CA PRO A 385 -4.05 -11.39 1.04
C PRO A 385 -3.81 -11.56 2.55
N GLY A 386 -4.83 -11.92 3.33
CA GLY A 386 -4.76 -12.01 4.79
C GLY A 386 -4.77 -10.63 5.46
N LEU A 387 -5.65 -9.74 5.00
CA LEU A 387 -5.80 -8.38 5.50
C LEU A 387 -7.21 -8.18 6.06
N LEU A 388 -7.37 -7.28 7.03
CA LEU A 388 -8.67 -6.78 7.50
C LEU A 388 -8.70 -5.27 7.33
N ILE A 389 -9.57 -4.76 6.47
CA ILE A 389 -9.79 -3.32 6.30
C ILE A 389 -10.82 -2.86 7.32
N HIS A 390 -10.55 -1.76 8.00
CA HIS A 390 -11.34 -1.22 9.10
C HIS A 390 -11.45 0.30 8.99
N GLY A 391 -12.58 0.78 8.45
CA GLY A 391 -12.88 2.19 8.26
C GLY A 391 -14.00 2.69 9.17
N THR A 392 -13.82 3.88 9.71
CA THR A 392 -14.79 4.57 10.58
C THR A 392 -15.27 5.85 9.91
N ARG A 393 -16.58 5.99 9.71
CA ARG A 393 -17.21 7.13 9.04
C ARG A 393 -17.04 8.42 9.82
N ALA A 394 -17.17 8.35 11.14
CA ALA A 394 -17.20 9.52 12.01
C ALA A 394 -15.92 10.37 11.89
N ASP A 395 -14.75 9.71 11.84
CA ASP A 395 -13.45 10.36 11.69
C ASP A 395 -12.84 10.21 10.27
N GLY A 396 -13.43 9.37 9.41
CA GLY A 396 -12.95 9.10 8.05
C GLY A 396 -11.61 8.34 8.01
N ILE A 397 -11.15 7.78 9.13
CA ILE A 397 -9.88 7.05 9.22
C ILE A 397 -10.07 5.62 8.73
N VAL A 398 -9.10 5.14 7.96
CA VAL A 398 -8.99 3.72 7.59
C VAL A 398 -7.77 3.11 8.26
N ARG A 399 -7.98 1.94 8.86
CA ARG A 399 -6.98 1.06 9.45
C ARG A 399 -6.94 -0.24 8.65
N VAL A 400 -5.78 -0.87 8.58
CA VAL A 400 -5.57 -2.18 7.95
C VAL A 400 -4.81 -3.06 8.91
N HIS A 401 -5.37 -4.21 9.28
CA HIS A 401 -4.71 -5.19 10.12
C HIS A 401 -4.11 -6.30 9.27
N ASN A 402 -2.80 -6.48 9.40
CA ASN A 402 -2.00 -7.34 8.55
C ASN A 402 -1.73 -8.72 9.18
N HIS A 403 -2.35 -9.73 8.59
CA HIS A 403 -2.24 -11.14 8.97
C HIS A 403 -1.78 -12.04 7.82
N GLY A 404 -1.24 -11.46 6.75
CA GLY A 404 -0.82 -12.26 5.61
C GLY A 404 0.13 -11.62 4.62
N SER A 405 0.43 -10.33 4.76
CA SER A 405 1.48 -9.69 3.98
C SER A 405 2.80 -9.73 4.72
N ASP A 406 3.85 -10.22 4.06
CA ASP A 406 5.24 -10.16 4.51
C ASP A 406 6.17 -9.95 3.30
N HIS A 407 7.45 -9.68 3.58
CA HIS A 407 8.47 -9.51 2.55
C HIS A 407 9.60 -10.53 2.73
N VAL A 408 9.22 -11.81 2.86
CA VAL A 408 10.16 -12.92 3.01
C VAL A 408 10.07 -13.87 1.81
N PRO A 409 11.12 -13.99 0.97
CA PRO A 409 11.14 -14.96 -0.11
C PRO A 409 10.90 -16.40 0.41
N PRO A 410 10.17 -17.25 -0.32
CA PRO A 410 9.87 -18.62 0.11
C PRO A 410 11.14 -19.43 0.47
N GLU A 411 12.21 -19.25 -0.28
CA GLU A 411 13.49 -19.95 -0.14
C GLU A 411 14.43 -19.33 0.90
N ALA A 412 14.15 -18.11 1.37
CA ALA A 412 15.02 -17.39 2.27
C ALA A 412 14.86 -17.85 3.73
N GLY A 413 15.99 -18.00 4.43
CA GLY A 413 15.99 -18.09 5.89
C GLY A 413 15.54 -16.78 6.54
N GLU A 414 15.01 -16.88 7.77
CA GLU A 414 14.59 -15.70 8.52
C GLU A 414 15.76 -15.10 9.32
N SER A 415 15.94 -13.79 9.19
CA SER A 415 16.91 -12.97 9.94
C SER A 415 16.28 -11.66 10.39
N ALA A 416 16.50 -11.25 11.63
CA ALA A 416 15.99 -9.97 12.13
C ALA A 416 16.66 -8.75 11.47
N ALA A 417 17.84 -8.92 10.86
CA ALA A 417 18.51 -7.84 10.12
C ALA A 417 17.77 -7.41 8.84
N GLN A 418 16.77 -8.20 8.42
CA GLN A 418 15.89 -7.92 7.29
C GLN A 418 14.46 -7.64 7.78
N ASP A 419 14.31 -7.17 9.02
CA ASP A 419 13.03 -6.65 9.47
C ASP A 419 12.60 -5.48 8.58
N ASP A 420 11.31 -5.45 8.28
CA ASP A 420 10.74 -4.49 7.35
C ASP A 420 9.35 -4.11 7.86
N PRO A 421 9.22 -3.01 8.63
CA PRO A 421 7.95 -2.61 9.22
C PRO A 421 6.93 -2.15 8.17
N LEU A 422 7.31 -2.04 6.89
CA LEU A 422 6.38 -1.79 5.80
C LEU A 422 5.55 -3.05 5.45
N TYR A 423 5.99 -4.23 5.89
CA TYR A 423 5.28 -5.48 5.73
C TYR A 423 5.11 -6.28 7.04
N GLY A 424 6.02 -6.19 8.01
CA GLY A 424 5.97 -6.95 9.26
C GLY A 424 5.05 -6.39 10.34
N ARG A 425 4.75 -5.07 10.30
CA ARG A 425 3.91 -4.36 11.28
C ARG A 425 2.48 -4.91 11.27
N GLN A 426 1.85 -4.97 12.45
CA GLN A 426 0.53 -5.60 12.60
C GLN A 426 -0.60 -4.72 12.08
N HIS A 427 -0.48 -3.40 12.21
CA HIS A 427 -1.56 -2.47 11.90
C HIS A 427 -1.04 -1.22 11.20
N TYR A 428 -1.72 -0.81 10.13
CA TYR A 428 -1.42 0.37 9.30
C TYR A 428 -2.63 1.28 9.25
N SER A 429 -2.45 2.57 8.95
CA SER A 429 -3.58 3.48 8.81
C SER A 429 -3.32 4.56 7.76
N THR A 430 -4.35 5.38 7.51
CA THR A 430 -4.26 6.58 6.69
C THR A 430 -3.71 7.79 7.45
N ARG A 431 -3.45 7.65 8.76
CA ARG A 431 -3.06 8.76 9.67
C ARG A 431 -1.76 8.54 10.40
N THR A 432 -1.18 7.34 10.33
CA THR A 432 0.06 6.96 11.02
C THR A 432 0.95 6.10 10.13
N GLY A 433 2.25 6.15 10.38
CA GLY A 433 3.25 5.32 9.72
C GLY A 433 4.13 4.60 10.76
N PRO A 434 4.96 3.64 10.33
CA PRO A 434 5.92 3.01 11.23
C PRO A 434 6.87 4.05 11.80
N THR A 435 7.25 3.85 13.06
CA THR A 435 8.35 4.60 13.68
C THR A 435 9.67 4.34 12.94
N ALA A 436 10.53 5.35 12.85
CA ALA A 436 11.87 5.17 12.28
C ALA A 436 12.67 4.05 12.98
N ALA A 437 13.58 3.40 12.26
CA ALA A 437 14.31 2.21 12.73
C ALA A 437 15.14 2.41 14.02
N GLY A 438 15.51 3.66 14.36
CA GLY A 438 16.20 3.97 15.62
C GLY A 438 15.29 4.05 16.84
N ASN A 439 13.97 4.04 16.66
CA ASN A 439 12.98 4.03 17.74
C ASN A 439 12.48 2.59 17.97
N ALA A 440 11.77 2.39 19.08
CA ALA A 440 11.04 1.14 19.26
C ALA A 440 9.87 1.03 18.26
N PRO A 441 9.58 -0.19 17.77
CA PRO A 441 8.54 -0.40 16.76
C PRO A 441 7.14 -0.21 17.35
N ASP A 442 6.29 0.50 16.62
CA ASP A 442 4.88 0.65 16.95
C ASP A 442 4.01 -0.45 16.30
N ASN A 443 2.82 -0.70 16.85
CA ASN A 443 1.93 -1.77 16.41
C ASN A 443 2.65 -3.11 16.20
N HIS A 444 3.48 -3.47 17.19
CA HIS A 444 4.31 -4.67 17.19
C HIS A 444 4.07 -5.47 18.45
N LEU A 445 4.05 -6.80 18.30
CA LEU A 445 4.14 -7.74 19.39
C LEU A 445 5.53 -8.40 19.36
N ALA A 446 6.32 -8.19 20.40
CA ALA A 446 7.61 -8.83 20.57
C ALA A 446 7.55 -9.89 21.69
N VAL A 447 8.20 -11.02 21.46
CA VAL A 447 8.71 -11.86 22.56
C VAL A 447 10.09 -11.31 22.91
N VAL A 448 10.34 -11.12 24.20
CA VAL A 448 11.58 -10.53 24.72
C VAL A 448 12.33 -11.57 25.54
N LEU A 449 13.59 -11.84 25.15
CA LEU A 449 14.49 -12.76 25.84
C LEU A 449 15.73 -11.99 26.28
N ASP A 450 16.04 -11.98 27.57
CA ASP A 450 17.20 -11.28 28.14
C ASP A 450 17.33 -9.81 27.65
N GLY A 451 16.19 -9.13 27.52
CA GLY A 451 16.11 -7.74 27.03
C GLY A 451 16.15 -7.58 25.50
N VAL A 452 16.34 -8.66 24.74
CA VAL A 452 16.35 -8.66 23.27
C VAL A 452 14.96 -8.89 22.72
N ARG A 453 14.45 -7.92 21.94
CA ARG A 453 13.14 -8.00 21.26
C ARG A 453 13.23 -8.85 20.00
N SER A 454 12.25 -9.74 19.82
CA SER A 454 12.03 -10.40 18.54
C SER A 454 11.34 -9.47 17.53
N VAL A 455 11.57 -9.72 16.25
CA VAL A 455 10.80 -9.14 15.14
C VAL A 455 9.77 -10.12 14.59
N ARG A 456 8.77 -9.57 13.90
CA ARG A 456 7.70 -10.35 13.26
C ARG A 456 8.00 -10.46 11.76
N ARG A 457 8.40 -11.66 11.34
CA ARG A 457 8.62 -12.00 9.92
C ARG A 457 7.64 -13.10 9.51
N ARG A 458 7.95 -13.79 8.40
CA ARG A 458 7.19 -14.85 7.72
C ARG A 458 5.82 -15.13 8.35
N ILE A 459 4.81 -14.49 7.79
CA ILE A 459 3.46 -14.46 8.36
C ILE A 459 2.64 -15.54 7.68
N HIS A 460 2.08 -16.44 8.49
CA HIS A 460 1.20 -17.49 8.00
C HIS A 460 -0.25 -17.17 8.37
N PRO A 461 -1.10 -16.81 7.40
CA PRO A 461 -2.53 -16.60 7.65
C PRO A 461 -3.17 -17.83 8.29
N LEU A 462 -4.06 -17.60 9.24
CA LEU A 462 -4.88 -18.63 9.89
C LEU A 462 -6.37 -18.49 9.54
N GLY A 463 -6.77 -17.37 8.93
CA GLY A 463 -8.15 -17.12 8.50
C GLY A 463 -8.49 -15.64 8.56
N ALA A 464 -9.59 -15.27 7.92
CA ALA A 464 -10.24 -13.98 8.07
C ALA A 464 -11.74 -14.16 7.79
N GLY A 465 -12.58 -13.41 8.49
CA GLY A 465 -14.03 -13.52 8.40
C GLY A 465 -14.72 -12.35 9.10
N GLY A 466 -16.05 -12.36 9.19
CA GLY A 466 -16.79 -11.28 9.83
C GLY A 466 -18.27 -11.26 9.49
N GLY A 467 -18.92 -10.18 9.87
CA GLY A 467 -20.34 -9.91 9.62
C GLY A 467 -20.60 -8.42 9.47
N GLU A 468 -21.85 -8.00 9.61
CA GLU A 468 -22.19 -6.59 9.54
C GLU A 468 -21.58 -5.82 10.72
N GLY A 469 -20.79 -4.78 10.44
CA GLY A 469 -20.18 -3.91 11.45
C GLY A 469 -19.00 -4.51 12.25
N TRP A 470 -18.58 -5.75 11.96
CA TRP A 470 -17.43 -6.38 12.62
C TRP A 470 -16.70 -7.37 11.71
N GLY A 471 -15.45 -7.68 12.04
CA GLY A 471 -14.69 -8.69 11.33
C GLY A 471 -13.37 -9.03 12.02
N TRP A 472 -12.69 -10.03 11.49
CA TRP A 472 -11.47 -10.55 12.08
C TRP A 472 -10.48 -11.05 11.04
N ALA A 473 -9.21 -11.05 11.41
CA ALA A 473 -8.14 -11.74 10.70
C ALA A 473 -7.13 -12.31 11.68
N ALA A 474 -6.52 -13.44 11.30
CA ALA A 474 -5.61 -14.17 12.16
C ALA A 474 -4.38 -14.68 11.42
N SER A 475 -3.27 -14.77 12.15
CA SER A 475 -1.99 -15.28 11.62
C SER A 475 -1.16 -15.94 12.70
N ARG A 476 -0.25 -16.81 12.32
CA ARG A 476 0.89 -17.20 13.17
C ARG A 476 2.21 -16.70 12.58
N HIS A 477 3.19 -16.48 13.45
CA HIS A 477 4.58 -16.30 13.07
C HIS A 477 5.50 -16.94 14.10
N ARG A 478 6.77 -17.11 13.71
CA ARG A 478 7.84 -17.49 14.61
C ARG A 478 8.63 -16.23 14.97
N PRO A 479 8.74 -15.85 16.25
CA PRO A 479 9.61 -14.76 16.68
C PRO A 479 11.05 -14.95 16.20
N VAL A 480 11.62 -13.91 15.59
CA VAL A 480 13.00 -13.91 15.07
C VAL A 480 13.86 -12.93 15.86
N PHE A 481 14.99 -13.37 16.40
CA PHE A 481 15.85 -12.57 17.26
C PHE A 481 17.09 -12.04 16.51
N PRO A 482 17.53 -10.79 16.81
CA PRO A 482 18.72 -10.19 16.19
C PRO A 482 20.04 -10.68 16.80
N VAL A 483 20.01 -11.29 17.98
CA VAL A 483 21.20 -11.78 18.71
C VAL A 483 20.98 -13.22 19.11
N GLY A 484 22.05 -14.03 19.00
CA GLY A 484 22.00 -15.46 19.29
C GLY A 484 21.36 -16.28 18.17
N PRO A 485 20.83 -17.48 18.47
CA PRO A 485 20.07 -18.26 17.49
C PRO A 485 18.89 -17.42 16.97
N PRO A 486 18.70 -17.31 15.64
CA PRO A 486 17.70 -16.41 15.08
C PRO A 486 16.28 -16.82 15.48
N THR A 487 16.06 -18.08 15.85
CA THR A 487 14.76 -18.57 16.28
C THR A 487 14.89 -19.61 17.41
N VAL A 488 13.91 -19.65 18.29
CA VAL A 488 13.82 -20.67 19.36
C VAL A 488 12.93 -21.83 18.88
N PRO A 489 13.37 -23.11 18.95
CA PRO A 489 12.53 -24.25 18.57
C PRO A 489 11.23 -24.30 19.36
N GLY A 490 10.11 -24.55 18.68
CA GLY A 490 8.79 -24.61 19.31
C GLY A 490 8.14 -23.26 19.64
N LEU A 491 8.92 -22.17 19.71
CA LEU A 491 8.38 -20.84 19.94
C LEU A 491 7.51 -20.39 18.77
N ARG A 492 6.27 -20.03 19.05
CA ARG A 492 5.28 -19.53 18.09
C ARG A 492 4.37 -18.50 18.74
N VAL A 493 3.96 -17.52 17.95
CA VAL A 493 2.88 -16.61 18.31
C VAL A 493 1.75 -16.77 17.30
N GLU A 494 0.55 -17.00 17.81
CA GLU A 494 -0.71 -16.89 17.07
C GLU A 494 -1.37 -15.57 17.44
N SER A 495 -1.91 -14.85 16.48
CA SER A 495 -2.48 -13.52 16.67
C SER A 495 -3.80 -13.41 15.95
N VAL A 496 -4.81 -12.86 16.63
CA VAL A 496 -6.14 -12.58 16.10
C VAL A 496 -6.44 -11.11 16.37
N THR A 497 -6.88 -10.40 15.33
CA THR A 497 -7.45 -9.06 15.47
C THR A 497 -8.93 -9.14 15.19
N VAL A 498 -9.77 -8.61 16.07
CA VAL A 498 -11.21 -8.41 15.83
C VAL A 498 -11.48 -6.91 15.82
N ALA A 499 -12.05 -6.39 14.74
CA ALA A 499 -12.40 -4.98 14.58
C ALA A 499 -13.92 -4.79 14.71
N ARG A 500 -14.33 -3.77 15.47
CA ARG A 500 -15.74 -3.38 15.68
C ARG A 500 -15.83 -1.90 16.10
N GLY A 501 -16.69 -1.12 15.44
CA GLY A 501 -16.75 0.33 15.68
C GLY A 501 -15.36 0.95 15.45
N PRO A 502 -14.82 1.82 16.31
CA PRO A 502 -13.42 2.27 16.24
C PRO A 502 -12.41 1.32 16.91
N TYR A 503 -12.88 0.22 17.51
CA TYR A 503 -12.07 -0.60 18.42
C TYR A 503 -11.43 -1.80 17.74
N GLU A 504 -10.24 -2.14 18.25
CA GLU A 504 -9.44 -3.28 17.82
C GLU A 504 -9.18 -4.17 19.04
N LEU A 505 -9.78 -5.36 19.06
CA LEU A 505 -9.42 -6.38 20.03
C LEU A 505 -8.20 -7.15 19.49
N ARG A 506 -7.06 -7.00 20.16
CA ARG A 506 -5.78 -7.62 19.80
C ARG A 506 -5.51 -8.78 20.74
N ILE A 507 -5.47 -9.99 20.19
CA ILE A 507 -5.34 -11.24 20.94
C ILE A 507 -4.09 -11.97 20.48
N HIS A 508 -3.24 -12.39 21.41
CA HIS A 508 -2.03 -13.14 21.11
C HIS A 508 -1.91 -14.38 21.99
N ARG A 509 -1.70 -15.55 21.38
CA ARG A 509 -1.34 -16.79 22.06
C ARG A 509 0.11 -17.12 21.79
N VAL A 510 0.93 -17.09 22.84
CA VAL A 510 2.35 -17.45 22.80
C VAL A 510 2.50 -18.90 23.23
N LEU A 511 3.27 -19.68 22.46
CA LEU A 511 3.50 -21.10 22.68
C LEU A 511 4.99 -21.39 22.60
N GLY A 512 5.50 -22.26 23.48
CA GLY A 512 6.89 -22.73 23.43
C GLY A 512 7.93 -21.67 23.77
N ALA A 513 7.59 -20.68 24.61
CA ALA A 513 8.55 -19.69 25.09
C ALA A 513 9.51 -20.31 26.13
N PRO A 514 10.81 -19.95 26.10
CA PRO A 514 11.75 -20.39 27.12
C PRO A 514 11.44 -19.72 28.48
N PRO A 515 11.93 -20.29 29.61
CA PRO A 515 11.79 -19.68 30.92
C PRO A 515 12.34 -18.25 30.96
N GLY A 516 11.66 -17.34 31.68
CA GLY A 516 12.05 -15.93 31.78
C GLY A 516 11.68 -15.07 30.57
N ALA A 517 11.09 -15.66 29.52
CA ALA A 517 10.59 -14.88 28.39
C ALA A 517 9.51 -13.89 28.84
N ARG A 518 9.53 -12.71 28.23
CA ARG A 518 8.49 -11.68 28.36
C ARG A 518 7.80 -11.43 27.02
N VAL A 519 6.67 -10.75 27.05
CA VAL A 519 6.01 -10.18 25.88
C VAL A 519 5.88 -8.67 26.01
N GLU A 520 5.88 -8.00 24.87
CA GLU A 520 5.65 -6.57 24.73
C GLU A 520 4.67 -6.32 23.58
N GLN A 521 3.67 -5.47 23.79
CA GLN A 521 2.78 -4.99 22.73
C GLN A 521 2.77 -3.46 22.70
N THR A 522 3.00 -2.88 21.53
CA THR A 522 2.95 -1.43 21.31
C THR A 522 1.69 -1.00 20.57
N GLY A 523 1.24 0.22 20.89
CA GLY A 523 0.07 0.86 20.30
C GLY A 523 0.37 1.64 19.02
N TRP A 524 -0.52 2.57 18.70
CA TRP A 524 -0.34 3.53 17.61
C TRP A 524 0.63 4.64 18.00
N ALA A 525 1.66 4.88 17.18
CA ALA A 525 2.54 6.03 17.34
C ALA A 525 1.91 7.29 16.74
N THR A 526 1.65 8.28 17.59
CA THR A 526 1.05 9.58 17.21
C THR A 526 1.80 10.73 17.87
N GLY A 527 1.85 11.87 17.18
CA GLY A 527 2.36 13.12 17.72
C GLY A 527 1.31 13.84 18.57
N PRO A 528 1.74 14.72 19.49
CA PRO A 528 0.84 15.47 20.37
C PRO A 528 -0.12 16.41 19.61
N ASP A 529 0.29 16.89 18.43
CA ASP A 529 -0.43 17.89 17.64
C ASP A 529 -1.24 17.27 16.49
N ASP A 530 -1.29 15.94 16.39
CA ASP A 530 -1.91 15.25 15.24
C ASP A 530 -3.46 15.27 15.30
N GLY A 531 -4.03 15.70 16.44
CA GLY A 531 -5.47 15.63 16.70
C GLY A 531 -6.01 14.20 16.76
N LEU A 532 -5.16 13.24 17.10
CA LEU A 532 -5.48 11.82 17.17
C LEU A 532 -5.54 11.37 18.62
N HIS A 533 -6.55 10.57 18.93
CA HIS A 533 -6.72 9.86 20.18
C HIS A 533 -6.34 8.40 19.99
N THR A 534 -5.34 7.95 20.74
CA THR A 534 -4.89 6.56 20.74
C THR A 534 -5.03 5.96 22.13
N GLY A 535 -5.22 4.65 22.18
CA GLY A 535 -5.27 3.92 23.44
C GLY A 535 -4.89 2.46 23.27
N LEU A 536 -4.30 1.90 24.31
CA LEU A 536 -3.97 0.48 24.41
C LEU A 536 -4.23 0.02 25.84
N ARG A 537 -5.38 -0.60 26.07
CA ARG A 537 -5.85 -1.04 27.37
C ARG A 537 -5.59 -2.54 27.55
N PRO A 538 -4.91 -2.97 28.64
CA PRO A 538 -4.79 -4.39 28.95
C PRO A 538 -6.15 -4.95 29.37
N LEU A 539 -6.52 -6.13 28.85
CA LEU A 539 -7.76 -6.83 29.22
C LEU A 539 -7.49 -8.17 29.91
N TYR A 540 -6.49 -8.94 29.46
CA TYR A 540 -6.12 -10.22 30.04
C TYR A 540 -4.64 -10.54 29.79
N GLY A 541 -3.98 -11.17 30.76
CA GLY A 541 -2.60 -11.68 30.65
C GLY A 541 -1.49 -10.62 30.68
N TRP A 542 -1.83 -9.34 30.75
CA TRP A 542 -0.86 -8.23 30.83
C TRP A 542 -0.56 -7.83 32.27
N ASP A 543 0.64 -7.29 32.53
CA ASP A 543 0.93 -6.65 33.81
C ASP A 543 0.01 -5.41 33.97
N THR A 544 -0.72 -5.32 35.08
CA THR A 544 -1.76 -4.27 35.32
C THR A 544 -1.41 -3.29 36.43
N GLU A 545 -0.23 -3.40 37.04
CA GLU A 545 0.25 -2.43 38.03
C GLU A 545 0.60 -1.10 37.35
N GLY A 546 -0.40 -0.21 37.26
CA GLY A 546 -0.25 1.15 36.73
C GLY A 546 -0.83 1.35 35.32
N ALA A 547 -0.75 2.59 34.83
CA ALA A 547 -1.12 2.91 33.46
C ALA A 547 -0.13 2.28 32.46
N PRO A 548 -0.54 1.99 31.21
CA PRO A 548 0.38 1.57 30.15
C PRO A 548 1.59 2.50 30.08
N GLU A 549 2.77 1.93 29.88
CA GLU A 549 3.99 2.73 29.75
C GLU A 549 3.95 3.53 28.46
N VAL A 550 4.30 4.82 28.52
CA VAL A 550 4.40 5.66 27.34
C VAL A 550 5.83 5.60 26.81
N GLN A 551 5.98 5.13 25.57
CA GLN A 551 7.25 5.09 24.87
C GLN A 551 7.37 6.24 23.87
N ARG A 552 8.48 6.97 23.94
CA ARG A 552 8.79 8.06 23.01
C ARG A 552 9.52 7.53 21.78
N ALA A 553 9.20 8.11 20.63
CA ALA A 553 9.85 7.91 19.35
C ALA A 553 10.35 9.27 18.82
N PRO A 554 11.54 9.74 19.25
CA PRO A 554 12.05 11.08 18.92
C PRO A 554 12.30 11.32 17.42
N GLN A 555 12.55 10.27 16.64
CA GLN A 555 12.69 10.37 15.18
C GLN A 555 11.34 10.34 14.44
N GLY A 556 10.22 10.24 15.17
CA GLY A 556 8.88 10.34 14.62
C GLY A 556 8.49 9.24 13.62
N THR A 557 7.58 9.61 12.73
CA THR A 557 7.04 8.81 11.64
C THR A 557 6.91 9.67 10.38
N ALA A 558 6.42 9.09 9.28
CA ALA A 558 6.11 9.83 8.06
C ALA A 558 5.01 10.92 8.23
N PHE A 559 4.29 10.93 9.36
CA PHE A 559 3.17 11.84 9.63
C PHE A 559 3.51 12.93 10.66
N THR A 560 4.52 12.68 11.50
CA THR A 560 4.85 13.58 12.60
C THR A 560 6.35 13.53 12.93
N ARG A 561 6.91 14.66 13.34
CA ARG A 561 8.36 14.81 13.61
C ARG A 561 8.82 14.00 14.82
N TRP A 562 7.93 13.75 15.78
CA TRP A 562 8.16 12.91 16.93
C TRP A 562 6.84 12.31 17.38
N ALA A 563 6.88 11.12 17.98
CA ALA A 563 5.67 10.41 18.37
C ALA A 563 5.78 9.80 19.77
N GLU A 564 4.63 9.47 20.33
CA GLU A 564 4.49 8.64 21.53
C GLU A 564 3.56 7.46 21.23
N MET A 565 3.77 6.36 21.93
CA MET A 565 2.92 5.18 21.85
C MET A 565 2.84 4.49 23.20
N ALA A 566 1.67 3.93 23.51
CA ALA A 566 1.50 3.08 24.69
C ALA A 566 2.18 1.72 24.49
N ARG A 567 2.66 1.13 25.59
CA ARG A 567 3.31 -0.17 25.66
C ARG A 567 2.77 -0.99 26.82
N LEU A 568 2.41 -2.24 26.53
CA LEU A 568 2.08 -3.26 27.53
C LEU A 568 3.21 -4.27 27.61
N THR A 569 3.45 -4.83 28.80
CA THR A 569 4.40 -5.93 29.00
C THR A 569 3.84 -6.99 29.92
N ALA A 570 4.34 -8.21 29.82
CA ALA A 570 4.05 -9.30 30.77
C ALA A 570 5.12 -10.39 30.73
N GLY A 571 5.19 -11.22 31.78
CA GLY A 571 5.96 -12.47 31.76
C GLY A 571 5.20 -13.60 31.06
N VAL A 572 5.89 -14.45 30.30
CA VAL A 572 5.27 -15.63 29.69
C VAL A 572 5.18 -16.77 30.70
N GLY A 573 3.96 -17.26 30.94
CA GLY A 573 3.70 -18.36 31.88
C GLY A 573 3.78 -17.97 33.35
N ALA A 574 3.80 -16.67 33.68
CA ALA A 574 3.61 -16.22 35.05
C ALA A 574 2.12 -16.37 35.42
N GLU A 575 1.83 -17.13 36.47
CA GLU A 575 0.50 -17.17 37.08
C GLU A 575 0.13 -15.77 37.55
N ALA A 576 -0.95 -15.20 37.01
CA ALA A 576 -1.59 -14.05 37.61
C ALA A 576 -2.37 -14.53 38.86
N GLY A 577 -1.65 -14.81 39.95
CA GLY A 577 -2.22 -15.04 41.29
C GLY A 577 -2.63 -16.49 41.62
N SER A 578 -1.76 -17.17 42.37
CA SER A 578 -1.97 -18.31 43.29
C SER A 578 -2.79 -19.54 42.84
N ASP A 579 -2.07 -20.66 42.72
CA ASP A 579 -2.46 -22.01 43.16
C ASP A 579 -3.87 -22.50 42.76
N ALA A 580 -4.12 -22.55 41.46
CA ALA A 580 -5.08 -23.49 40.89
C ALA A 580 -4.70 -23.81 39.44
N ASP A 581 -4.56 -25.10 39.13
CA ASP A 581 -4.68 -25.62 37.77
C ASP A 581 -6.13 -25.39 37.32
N ASP A 582 -6.44 -24.16 36.89
CA ASP A 582 -7.79 -23.64 36.62
C ASP A 582 -8.21 -23.76 35.15
N GLY A 583 -7.37 -24.38 34.32
CA GLY A 583 -7.61 -24.48 32.88
C GLY A 583 -7.34 -23.19 32.09
N SER A 584 -6.74 -22.16 32.69
CA SER A 584 -6.42 -20.84 32.08
C SER A 584 -5.47 -20.86 30.86
N GLY A 585 -4.95 -22.04 30.49
CA GLY A 585 -4.01 -22.21 29.38
C GLY A 585 -2.63 -21.60 29.60
N ALA A 586 -2.40 -21.00 30.78
CA ALA A 586 -1.08 -20.68 31.29
C ALA A 586 -0.41 -21.97 31.76
N GLY A 587 0.80 -22.20 31.27
CA GLY A 587 1.64 -23.33 31.64
C GLY A 587 3.07 -23.00 31.22
N PRO A 588 4.08 -23.81 31.56
CA PRO A 588 5.47 -23.51 31.24
C PRO A 588 5.65 -23.16 29.76
N GLY A 589 6.02 -21.91 29.46
CA GLY A 589 6.23 -21.41 28.10
C GLY A 589 4.97 -21.12 27.27
N ARG A 590 3.79 -20.98 27.89
CA ARG A 590 2.52 -20.63 27.22
C ARG A 590 1.85 -19.41 27.87
N GLY A 591 1.16 -18.60 27.08
CA GLY A 591 0.36 -17.48 27.60
C GLY A 591 -0.61 -16.90 26.56
N VAL A 592 -1.74 -16.38 27.04
CA VAL A 592 -2.73 -15.66 26.24
C VAL A 592 -2.80 -14.22 26.71
N TYR A 593 -2.76 -13.29 25.76
CA TYR A 593 -2.74 -11.86 26.00
C TYR A 593 -3.83 -11.18 25.20
N VAL A 594 -4.63 -10.35 25.86
CA VAL A 594 -5.77 -9.65 25.25
C VAL A 594 -5.67 -8.18 25.58
N ALA A 595 -5.70 -7.33 24.56
CA ALA A 595 -5.71 -5.89 24.71
C ALA A 595 -6.76 -5.26 23.80
N LEU A 596 -7.32 -4.14 24.25
CA LEU A 596 -8.20 -3.28 23.45
C LEU A 596 -7.40 -2.08 22.97
N ALA A 597 -7.34 -1.87 21.67
CA ALA A 597 -6.70 -0.72 21.07
C ALA A 597 -7.69 0.18 20.32
N VAL A 598 -7.32 1.44 20.18
CA VAL A 598 -8.02 2.41 19.35
C VAL A 598 -7.04 3.41 18.76
N LEU A 599 -7.34 3.84 17.54
CA LEU A 599 -6.88 5.07 16.91
C LEU A 599 -8.15 5.80 16.51
N SER A 600 -8.32 7.09 16.77
CA SER A 600 -9.48 7.87 16.29
C SER A 600 -9.15 9.35 16.21
N ALA A 601 -9.91 10.12 15.42
CA ALA A 601 -9.90 11.58 15.53
C ALA A 601 -10.93 12.10 16.54
N GLU A 602 -11.78 11.23 17.09
CA GLU A 602 -12.73 11.57 18.14
C GLU A 602 -12.21 11.08 19.51
N PRO A 603 -12.53 11.77 20.62
CA PRO A 603 -12.17 11.29 21.95
C PRO A 603 -12.78 9.91 22.23
N VAL A 604 -11.98 8.97 22.75
CA VAL A 604 -12.43 7.60 23.02
C VAL A 604 -12.16 7.23 24.48
N ALA A 605 -13.21 6.81 25.20
CA ALA A 605 -13.10 6.23 26.53
C ALA A 605 -13.07 4.69 26.43
N LEU A 606 -11.96 4.06 26.79
CA LEU A 606 -11.80 2.60 26.68
C LEU A 606 -12.40 1.82 27.86
N ASP A 607 -12.64 2.47 29.00
CA ASP A 607 -12.93 1.78 30.27
C ASP A 607 -14.26 1.00 30.26
N GLN A 608 -15.24 1.46 29.49
CA GLN A 608 -16.59 0.88 29.43
C GLN A 608 -16.85 0.03 28.19
N VAL A 609 -15.88 -0.03 27.26
CA VAL A 609 -16.06 -0.71 25.96
C VAL A 609 -16.12 -2.22 26.13
N VAL A 610 -15.31 -2.74 27.05
CA VAL A 610 -15.27 -4.16 27.43
C VAL A 610 -15.51 -4.24 28.93
N VAL A 611 -16.50 -5.05 29.31
CA VAL A 611 -16.93 -5.24 30.70
C VAL A 611 -16.42 -6.54 31.31
N GLU A 612 -16.17 -7.55 30.48
CA GLU A 612 -15.62 -8.83 30.93
C GLU A 612 -14.71 -9.43 29.85
N THR A 613 -13.57 -9.98 30.28
CA THR A 613 -12.71 -10.82 29.44
C THR A 613 -12.34 -12.07 30.22
N ALA A 614 -12.52 -13.22 29.59
CA ALA A 614 -12.08 -14.51 30.12
C ALA A 614 -11.31 -15.25 29.02
N ALA A 615 -10.24 -15.93 29.37
CA ALA A 615 -9.43 -16.69 28.42
C ALA A 615 -8.92 -17.98 29.06
N ASP A 616 -8.72 -18.99 28.22
CA ASP A 616 -8.15 -20.29 28.56
C ASP A 616 -7.22 -20.78 27.42
N SER A 617 -6.78 -22.04 27.46
CA SER A 617 -5.93 -22.59 26.39
C SER A 617 -6.63 -22.72 25.04
N GLU A 618 -7.95 -22.87 25.05
CA GLU A 618 -8.78 -23.14 23.88
C GLU A 618 -9.19 -21.83 23.19
N GLY A 619 -9.42 -20.76 23.96
CA GLY A 619 -9.95 -19.52 23.41
C GLY A 619 -10.06 -18.34 24.36
N VAL A 620 -10.71 -17.29 23.85
CA VAL A 620 -10.99 -16.02 24.52
C VAL A 620 -12.47 -15.69 24.38
N ARG A 621 -13.09 -15.20 25.45
CA ARG A 621 -14.43 -14.64 25.47
C ARG A 621 -14.38 -13.19 25.95
N VAL A 622 -14.96 -12.28 25.19
CA VAL A 622 -15.01 -10.85 25.50
C VAL A 622 -16.45 -10.37 25.46
N ARG A 623 -16.93 -9.84 26.58
CA ARG A 623 -18.23 -9.17 26.66
C ARG A 623 -18.06 -7.67 26.51
N TRP A 624 -18.70 -7.13 25.50
CA TRP A 624 -18.73 -5.69 25.19
C TRP A 624 -19.71 -4.97 26.12
N GLY A 625 -19.52 -3.66 26.28
CA GLY A 625 -20.38 -2.83 27.15
C GLY A 625 -21.85 -2.77 26.73
N ASP A 626 -22.14 -3.05 25.46
CA ASP A 626 -23.50 -3.17 24.92
C ASP A 626 -24.09 -4.58 25.05
N GLY A 627 -23.40 -5.48 25.77
CA GLY A 627 -23.84 -6.85 26.01
C GLY A 627 -23.48 -7.84 24.90
N ALA A 628 -22.92 -7.39 23.77
CA ALA A 628 -22.45 -8.29 22.74
C ALA A 628 -21.33 -9.21 23.26
N LEU A 629 -21.17 -10.37 22.63
CA LEU A 629 -20.18 -11.38 23.01
C LEU A 629 -19.35 -11.78 21.80
N THR A 630 -18.04 -11.57 21.88
CA THR A 630 -17.06 -12.14 20.96
C THR A 630 -16.45 -13.39 21.57
N ARG A 631 -16.39 -14.49 20.82
CA ARG A 631 -15.63 -15.69 21.19
C ARG A 631 -14.59 -15.99 20.13
N VAL A 632 -13.36 -16.25 20.55
CA VAL A 632 -12.25 -16.65 19.69
C VAL A 632 -11.79 -18.02 20.14
N VAL A 633 -11.71 -18.97 19.22
CA VAL A 633 -11.11 -20.30 19.44
C VAL A 633 -9.85 -20.35 18.61
N PHE A 634 -8.78 -21.01 19.08
CA PHE A 634 -7.50 -21.06 18.35
C PHE A 634 -7.24 -22.37 17.59
N GLY A 635 -8.06 -23.43 17.77
CA GLY A 635 -7.85 -24.73 17.13
C GLY A 635 -9.11 -25.37 16.54
N PRO A 636 -9.38 -25.24 15.22
CA PRO A 636 -8.87 -24.22 14.28
C PRO A 636 -9.26 -22.80 14.72
N VAL A 637 -8.64 -21.77 14.12
CA VAL A 637 -9.03 -20.40 14.46
C VAL A 637 -10.44 -20.12 13.96
N ASP A 638 -11.34 -19.80 14.87
CA ASP A 638 -12.70 -19.38 14.58
C ASP A 638 -13.11 -18.23 15.51
N VAL A 639 -13.87 -17.28 14.97
CA VAL A 639 -14.34 -16.12 15.72
C VAL A 639 -15.84 -15.98 15.51
N THR A 640 -16.59 -16.02 16.60
CA THR A 640 -18.03 -15.82 16.62
C THR A 640 -18.38 -14.53 17.33
N PHE A 641 -19.44 -13.88 16.84
CA PHE A 641 -20.01 -12.69 17.42
C PHE A 641 -21.50 -12.92 17.64
N ALA A 642 -21.98 -12.66 18.86
CA ALA A 642 -23.38 -12.66 19.21
C ALA A 642 -23.79 -11.28 19.73
N GLU A 643 -24.87 -10.71 19.20
CA GLU A 643 -25.41 -9.46 19.69
C GLU A 643 -25.93 -9.60 21.11
N GLY A 644 -25.85 -8.52 21.90
CA GLY A 644 -26.45 -8.49 23.23
C GLY A 644 -27.96 -8.55 23.11
N GLY A 645 -28.61 -9.52 23.75
CA GLY A 645 -30.07 -9.62 23.76
C GLY A 645 -30.67 -8.35 24.34
N GLY A 646 -31.38 -7.56 23.52
CA GLY A 646 -32.36 -6.62 24.02
C GLY A 646 -33.36 -7.41 24.87
N GLY A 647 -33.61 -6.96 26.10
CA GLY A 647 -34.44 -7.71 27.05
C GLY A 647 -35.75 -8.18 26.43
N GLU A 648 -35.89 -9.49 26.25
CA GLU A 648 -37.21 -10.10 26.14
C GLU A 648 -37.89 -9.94 27.50
N GLY A 649 -38.95 -9.13 27.53
CA GLY A 649 -39.87 -9.12 28.67
C GLY A 649 -40.49 -10.50 28.85
N PRO A 650 -40.88 -10.89 30.08
CA PRO A 650 -41.47 -12.19 30.31
C PRO A 650 -42.87 -12.21 29.72
N GLY A 651 -43.12 -13.03 28.71
CA GLY A 651 -44.49 -13.35 28.29
C GLY A 651 -44.65 -13.85 26.86
N ALA A 652 -44.68 -15.17 26.70
CA ALA A 652 -45.89 -15.87 26.26
C ALA A 652 -45.62 -17.37 26.20
N GLU A 653 -46.16 -18.10 27.18
CA GLU A 653 -46.46 -19.52 27.03
C GLU A 653 -47.46 -19.73 25.87
N GLY A 654 -47.29 -20.83 25.13
CA GLY A 654 -48.29 -21.41 24.23
C GLY A 654 -47.69 -21.77 22.87
N LEU A 655 -47.87 -22.95 22.28
CA LEU A 655 -48.72 -24.10 22.52
C LEU A 655 -48.10 -25.29 21.77
N SER A 656 -48.17 -26.49 22.34
CA SER A 656 -47.82 -27.74 21.65
C SER A 656 -48.70 -28.01 20.42
N PRO A 657 -48.19 -28.64 19.36
CA PRO A 657 -49.05 -29.29 18.37
C PRO A 657 -49.36 -30.72 18.81
N GLY A 658 -50.63 -30.95 19.15
CA GLY A 658 -51.21 -32.28 19.32
C GLY A 658 -51.38 -33.01 17.98
N ALA A 659 -51.29 -34.34 18.08
CA ALA A 659 -51.45 -35.31 17.01
C ALA A 659 -52.90 -35.45 16.52
N ALA A 660 -53.05 -35.71 15.20
CA ALA A 660 -54.09 -36.48 14.48
C ALA A 660 -54.04 -36.03 13.00
N ARG A 661 -53.93 -36.85 11.96
CA ARG A 661 -54.19 -38.28 11.72
C ARG A 661 -53.17 -38.86 10.74
#